data_AF-A0A960G7R8-F1
#
_entry.id   AF-A0A960G7R8-F1
#
_cell.length_a   1.000
_cell.length_b   1.000
_cell.length_c   1.000
_cell.angle_alpha   90.00
_cell.angle_beta   90.00
_cell.angle_gamma   90.00
#
_symmetry.space_group_name_H-M   'P 1'
#
loop_
_entity.id
_entity.type
_entity.pdbx_description
1 polymer ?
#
loop_
_entity_poly.entity_id
_entity_poly.type
_entity_poly.pdbx_seq_one_letter_code
_entity_poly.pdbx_strand_id
1 'polypeptide(L)'
;MDVRFPDVTDLAAVPTGDMPGDKVQIEETHLAKARVVFPELWRLLEPLLADGGRAVVAVCGGSGVGKSETGSLLAYGLNALGVGAYVLSGDNYPRRIPAVNDAERLRTFRVGGVQGLVARGAYGQAVREELAALVASDRDADPAEVAAHPWLAIYQRAGRRALAGYLGTPVETDFDEVSGILAAFHEGAPELMLKRMGRTPDALWYDAVDVRDTRVIVVEWTHGNSGFLAGVDIPILLNSTPEETLAHRRSRSRDGAVDSPFTTMVLELEQAKLHAQAPKARIIVAKSGELLDYDGYLKAMGADLPGAGVMLNVYPDSIGGTLSDLVAFVRRPELADVFSSAYLLPSVFNTDLDRGFSVIDYNLSEQFATRADLDALAEEGVDFAFDFILNHASVLSPQFQDILAHGERSAYKDFFIDWNAFWAGHGELTADGYIQPAPELIKDMFFRKPGLPILMVRLPDGTEKPYWNTFYQEVRYTAPGTQDLMKATGLQYGRAQVLAGRVAAALASGQRPGEADFAGYEDARDAVVDLVEGNRTYLGQMDLNISSPLVWEFYADTLDKLAGYGAQIVRLDAFAYAPKEPGLKNFLNDPGTWDLLAQVKELADRRGLKLLPEIHSTYAEGIHEVLAAKGFLTYDFFLPGLLIDALDRRDASTLKRWIAELLAKDIHTVNMLGCHDGIPLLDLKGLLDEERIQALIQTIVGRGGYVKDLHGAKNMYYQVNATYYSALGESDARLLLARAVQLFMPGKPQVWYLDLFAGKNDHAAVERAGSGGHKEINRSNLGADDVAAGLRQPVVQRQLELLRFRNTFGAFGFDADCEVADTGPGRLVVTWRRGDLVARLDADLASESFTITATDAGGTTRTI
;
A
#
# COMPACT_ATOMS: atom_id res chain seq x y z
N MET A 1 -34.53 -20.29 -4.24
CA MET A 1 -34.65 -21.72 -4.65
C MET A 1 -33.27 -22.25 -4.95
N ASP A 2 -33.01 -23.55 -4.81
CA ASP A 2 -31.73 -24.16 -5.19
C ASP A 2 -31.73 -24.37 -6.73
N VAL A 3 -31.37 -23.31 -7.46
CA VAL A 3 -31.42 -23.28 -8.94
C VAL A 3 -30.16 -23.91 -9.51
N ARG A 4 -30.32 -24.85 -10.45
CA ARG A 4 -29.21 -25.54 -11.13
C ARG A 4 -29.19 -25.17 -12.61
N PHE A 5 -28.00 -25.24 -13.20
CA PHE A 5 -27.84 -25.11 -14.65
C PHE A 5 -28.57 -26.26 -15.38
N PRO A 6 -29.34 -25.97 -16.45
CA PRO A 6 -30.07 -27.00 -17.18
C PRO A 6 -29.14 -27.91 -18.00
N ASP A 7 -29.61 -29.12 -18.30
CA ASP A 7 -28.94 -30.02 -19.24
C ASP A 7 -29.04 -29.48 -20.68
N VAL A 8 -27.90 -29.40 -21.36
CA VAL A 8 -27.82 -28.94 -22.75
C VAL A 8 -27.87 -30.15 -23.69
N THR A 9 -29.02 -30.40 -24.29
CA THR A 9 -29.22 -31.54 -25.21
C THR A 9 -28.94 -31.20 -26.67
N ASP A 10 -28.95 -29.91 -27.02
CA ASP A 10 -28.66 -29.39 -28.36
C ASP A 10 -27.79 -28.13 -28.27
N LEU A 11 -26.52 -28.23 -28.65
CA LEU A 11 -25.59 -27.11 -28.64
C LEU A 11 -25.94 -26.04 -29.68
N ALA A 12 -26.68 -26.38 -30.74
CA ALA A 12 -27.12 -25.40 -31.73
C ALA A 12 -28.21 -24.46 -31.20
N ALA A 13 -28.86 -24.83 -30.09
CA ALA A 13 -29.86 -24.00 -29.41
C ALA A 13 -29.23 -22.99 -28.42
N VAL A 14 -27.92 -23.05 -28.19
CA VAL A 14 -27.23 -22.10 -27.32
C VAL A 14 -27.06 -20.76 -28.06
N PRO A 15 -27.55 -19.63 -27.53
CA PRO A 15 -27.40 -18.34 -28.18
C PRO A 15 -25.93 -17.93 -28.20
N THR A 16 -25.46 -17.31 -29.28
CA THR A 16 -24.10 -16.80 -29.41
C THR A 16 -24.08 -15.27 -29.33
N GLY A 17 -22.90 -14.69 -29.09
CA GLY A 17 -22.70 -13.25 -29.19
C GLY A 17 -23.05 -12.69 -30.58
N ASP A 18 -23.34 -11.39 -30.61
CA ASP A 18 -23.85 -10.69 -31.80
C ASP A 18 -22.74 -10.07 -32.69
N MET A 19 -21.52 -10.57 -32.55
CA MET A 19 -20.37 -10.17 -33.37
C MET A 19 -20.39 -10.90 -34.73
N PRO A 20 -20.36 -10.19 -35.87
CA PRO A 20 -20.44 -10.83 -37.18
C PRO A 20 -19.30 -11.81 -37.48
N GLY A 21 -19.67 -13.06 -37.76
CA GLY A 21 -18.73 -14.12 -38.17
C GLY A 21 -18.03 -14.84 -37.02
N ASP A 22 -18.42 -14.52 -35.78
CA ASP A 22 -17.88 -15.16 -34.60
C ASP A 22 -18.36 -16.61 -34.47
N LYS A 23 -17.52 -17.48 -33.88
CA LYS A 23 -17.80 -18.91 -33.75
C LYS A 23 -17.55 -19.36 -32.31
N VAL A 24 -18.63 -19.68 -31.61
CA VAL A 24 -18.58 -20.25 -30.26
C VAL A 24 -18.43 -21.76 -30.34
N GLN A 25 -17.38 -22.31 -29.71
CA GLN A 25 -17.14 -23.75 -29.64
C GLN A 25 -17.25 -24.25 -28.20
N ILE A 26 -18.39 -24.86 -27.89
CA ILE A 26 -18.69 -25.33 -26.53
C ILE A 26 -18.10 -26.73 -26.32
N GLU A 27 -17.36 -26.87 -25.22
CA GLU A 27 -16.73 -28.11 -24.78
C GLU A 27 -17.25 -28.47 -23.38
N GLU A 28 -16.98 -29.69 -22.91
CA GLU A 28 -17.44 -30.12 -21.57
C GLU A 28 -16.86 -29.26 -20.45
N THR A 29 -15.66 -28.70 -20.64
CA THR A 29 -15.04 -27.75 -19.70
C THR A 29 -15.88 -26.46 -19.55
N HIS A 30 -16.47 -25.97 -20.65
CA HIS A 30 -17.37 -24.82 -20.64
C HIS A 30 -18.70 -25.16 -19.94
N LEU A 31 -19.26 -26.35 -20.20
CA LEU A 31 -20.48 -26.83 -19.55
C LEU A 31 -20.29 -27.01 -18.03
N ALA A 32 -19.19 -27.63 -17.62
CA ALA A 32 -18.83 -27.79 -16.22
C ALA A 32 -18.72 -26.44 -15.50
N LYS A 33 -18.08 -25.45 -16.14
CA LYS A 33 -17.98 -24.09 -15.61
C LYS A 33 -19.36 -23.44 -15.46
N ALA A 34 -20.23 -23.52 -16.46
CA ALA A 34 -21.59 -22.99 -16.38
C ALA A 34 -22.40 -23.63 -15.23
N ARG A 35 -22.27 -24.94 -15.00
CA ARG A 35 -22.93 -25.65 -13.89
C ARG A 35 -22.54 -25.11 -12.52
N VAL A 36 -21.30 -24.64 -12.38
CA VAL A 36 -20.78 -24.06 -11.13
C VAL A 36 -21.17 -22.59 -10.97
N VAL A 37 -21.08 -21.81 -12.05
CA VAL A 37 -21.32 -20.35 -12.02
C VAL A 37 -22.81 -20.01 -11.89
N PHE A 38 -23.68 -20.78 -12.56
CA PHE A 38 -25.08 -20.43 -12.71
C PHE A 38 -25.89 -20.33 -11.39
N PRO A 39 -25.72 -21.23 -10.40
CA PRO A 39 -26.40 -21.10 -9.10
C PRO A 39 -26.02 -19.82 -8.36
N GLU A 40 -24.73 -19.47 -8.36
CA GLU A 40 -24.24 -18.26 -7.70
C GLU A 40 -24.67 -16.99 -8.43
N LEU A 41 -24.67 -17.02 -9.77
CA LEU A 41 -25.26 -15.95 -10.57
C LEU A 41 -26.74 -15.76 -10.23
N TRP A 42 -27.53 -16.84 -10.17
CA TRP A 42 -28.95 -16.75 -9.84
C TRP A 42 -29.19 -16.10 -8.47
N ARG A 43 -28.38 -16.47 -7.47
CA ARG A 43 -28.46 -15.89 -6.11
C ARG A 43 -28.31 -14.36 -6.11
N LEU A 44 -27.43 -13.82 -6.95
CA LEU A 44 -27.20 -12.38 -7.09
C LEU A 44 -28.24 -11.70 -8.00
N LEU A 45 -28.74 -12.43 -8.99
CA LEU A 45 -29.62 -11.91 -10.04
C LEU A 45 -31.10 -11.88 -9.62
N GLU A 46 -31.56 -12.88 -8.86
CA GLU A 46 -32.96 -13.01 -8.43
C GLU A 46 -33.52 -11.73 -7.76
N PRO A 47 -32.81 -11.07 -6.82
CA PRO A 47 -33.28 -9.82 -6.22
C PRO A 47 -33.38 -8.66 -7.23
N LEU A 48 -32.50 -8.60 -8.23
CA LEU A 48 -32.49 -7.54 -9.25
C LEU A 48 -33.63 -7.70 -10.26
N LEU A 49 -34.09 -8.93 -10.46
CA LEU A 49 -35.23 -9.27 -11.32
C LEU A 49 -36.57 -9.26 -10.56
N ALA A 50 -36.62 -8.82 -9.30
CA ALA A 50 -37.89 -8.60 -8.64
C ALA A 50 -38.69 -7.48 -9.32
N ASP A 51 -40.02 -7.50 -9.20
CA ASP A 51 -40.94 -6.44 -9.66
C ASP A 51 -40.77 -5.99 -11.13
N GLY A 52 -40.35 -6.92 -12.00
CA GLY A 52 -40.18 -6.64 -13.43
C GLY A 52 -38.84 -6.00 -13.79
N GLY A 53 -37.88 -5.92 -12.86
CA GLY A 53 -36.54 -5.38 -13.09
C GLY A 53 -35.77 -6.06 -14.24
N ARG A 54 -34.79 -5.32 -14.77
CA ARG A 54 -33.85 -5.78 -15.80
C ARG A 54 -32.44 -5.70 -15.24
N ALA A 55 -31.56 -6.60 -15.67
CA ALA A 55 -30.19 -6.66 -15.15
C ALA A 55 -29.16 -6.94 -16.24
N VAL A 56 -27.92 -6.53 -16.00
CA VAL A 56 -26.79 -6.71 -16.90
C VAL A 56 -25.70 -7.54 -16.20
N VAL A 57 -25.31 -8.63 -16.84
CA VAL A 57 -24.25 -9.53 -16.39
C VAL A 57 -23.09 -9.38 -17.36
N ALA A 58 -21.89 -9.09 -16.87
CA ALA A 58 -20.70 -9.04 -17.73
C ALA A 58 -19.82 -10.26 -17.49
N VAL A 59 -19.39 -10.94 -18.56
CA VAL A 59 -18.45 -12.06 -18.51
C VAL A 59 -17.13 -11.61 -19.14
N CYS A 60 -16.13 -11.38 -18.29
CA CYS A 60 -14.80 -10.91 -18.68
C CYS A 60 -13.68 -11.90 -18.34
N GLY A 61 -12.48 -11.66 -18.87
CA GLY A 61 -11.34 -12.58 -18.74
C GLY A 61 -10.36 -12.49 -19.91
N GLY A 62 -9.21 -13.17 -19.79
CA GLY A 62 -8.16 -13.15 -20.81
C GLY A 62 -8.55 -13.81 -22.13
N SER A 63 -7.72 -13.69 -23.16
CA SER A 63 -7.94 -14.43 -24.41
C SER A 63 -7.86 -15.95 -24.16
N GLY A 64 -8.83 -16.72 -24.67
CA GLY A 64 -8.85 -18.19 -24.59
C GLY A 64 -9.38 -18.80 -23.28
N VAL A 65 -9.97 -18.02 -22.38
CA VAL A 65 -10.52 -18.51 -21.09
C VAL A 65 -11.97 -19.01 -21.17
N GLY A 66 -12.60 -18.92 -22.36
CA GLY A 66 -13.97 -19.36 -22.61
C GLY A 66 -15.05 -18.31 -22.28
N LYS A 67 -14.78 -17.01 -22.46
CA LYS A 67 -15.72 -15.92 -22.15
C LYS A 67 -17.01 -16.04 -22.96
N SER A 68 -16.88 -16.11 -24.28
CA SER A 68 -17.99 -16.12 -25.23
C SER A 68 -18.82 -17.39 -25.06
N GLU A 69 -18.17 -18.53 -24.83
CA GLU A 69 -18.81 -19.81 -24.51
C GLU A 69 -19.58 -19.75 -23.18
N THR A 70 -18.96 -19.21 -22.13
CA THR A 70 -19.60 -19.12 -20.81
C THR A 70 -20.77 -18.14 -20.83
N GLY A 71 -20.62 -16.97 -21.46
CA GLY A 71 -21.72 -16.00 -21.62
C GLY A 71 -22.91 -16.60 -22.38
N SER A 72 -22.62 -17.31 -23.48
CA SER A 72 -23.61 -18.03 -24.27
C SER A 72 -24.36 -19.09 -23.45
N LEU A 73 -23.65 -19.88 -22.66
CA LEU A 73 -24.23 -20.90 -21.78
C LEU A 73 -25.07 -20.28 -20.66
N LEU A 74 -24.61 -19.21 -20.01
CA LEU A 74 -25.38 -18.52 -18.96
C LEU A 74 -26.69 -17.95 -19.53
N ALA A 75 -26.66 -17.36 -20.73
CA ALA A 75 -27.86 -16.90 -21.42
C ALA A 75 -28.81 -18.06 -21.77
N TYR A 76 -28.29 -19.20 -22.22
CA TYR A 76 -29.09 -20.42 -22.42
C TYR A 76 -29.79 -20.85 -21.11
N GLY A 77 -29.05 -20.88 -20.00
CA GLY A 77 -29.60 -21.23 -18.69
C GLY A 77 -30.74 -20.31 -18.26
N LEU A 78 -30.58 -18.99 -18.44
CA LEU A 78 -31.60 -18.00 -18.14
C LEU A 78 -32.84 -18.14 -19.03
N ASN A 79 -32.65 -18.42 -20.32
CA ASN A 79 -33.74 -18.69 -21.26
C ASN A 79 -34.51 -19.96 -20.90
N ALA A 80 -33.83 -21.01 -20.46
CA ALA A 80 -34.47 -22.24 -20.00
C ALA A 80 -35.33 -22.04 -18.73
N LEU A 81 -35.00 -21.04 -17.91
CA LEU A 81 -35.81 -20.62 -16.75
C LEU A 81 -36.96 -19.67 -17.12
N GLY A 82 -37.10 -19.28 -18.39
CA GLY A 82 -38.13 -18.35 -18.85
C GLY A 82 -37.86 -16.88 -18.51
N VAL A 83 -36.60 -16.52 -18.20
CA VAL A 83 -36.22 -15.14 -17.86
C VAL A 83 -36.11 -14.24 -19.08
N GLY A 84 -35.60 -14.78 -20.19
CA GLY A 84 -35.27 -14.03 -21.40
C GLY A 84 -33.91 -13.33 -21.28
N ALA A 85 -32.95 -13.75 -22.09
CA ALA A 85 -31.58 -13.24 -22.10
C ALA A 85 -31.04 -13.00 -23.52
N TYR A 86 -30.29 -11.91 -23.68
CA TYR A 86 -29.59 -11.54 -24.91
C TYR A 86 -28.08 -11.49 -24.68
N VAL A 87 -27.28 -11.99 -25.63
CA VAL A 87 -25.80 -11.98 -25.55
C VAL A 87 -25.26 -10.83 -26.39
N LEU A 88 -24.73 -9.81 -25.73
CA LEU A 88 -24.11 -8.64 -26.36
C LEU A 88 -22.59 -8.83 -26.41
N SER A 89 -22.00 -8.72 -27.60
CA SER A 89 -20.55 -8.73 -27.77
C SER A 89 -19.96 -7.34 -27.67
N GLY A 90 -19.06 -7.15 -26.70
CA GLY A 90 -18.34 -5.88 -26.56
C GLY A 90 -17.32 -5.63 -27.68
N ASP A 91 -16.97 -6.66 -28.46
CA ASP A 91 -15.99 -6.56 -29.55
C ASP A 91 -16.52 -5.80 -30.78
N ASN A 92 -17.80 -5.43 -30.80
CA ASN A 92 -18.39 -4.51 -31.77
C ASN A 92 -18.03 -3.02 -31.52
N TYR A 93 -17.51 -2.69 -30.34
CA TYR A 93 -17.38 -1.30 -29.86
C TYR A 93 -15.97 -0.68 -29.80
N PRO A 94 -14.90 -1.25 -30.41
CA PRO A 94 -13.72 -0.45 -30.72
C PRO A 94 -14.06 0.78 -31.58
N ARG A 95 -13.30 1.87 -31.44
CA ARG A 95 -13.44 3.07 -32.29
C ARG A 95 -12.96 2.81 -33.73
N ARG A 96 -12.22 1.73 -33.97
CA ARG A 96 -11.62 1.34 -35.25
C ARG A 96 -11.91 -0.13 -35.52
N ILE A 97 -12.09 -0.49 -36.79
CA ILE A 97 -12.17 -1.92 -37.18
C ILE A 97 -10.91 -2.68 -36.74
N PRO A 98 -10.98 -4.01 -36.48
CA PRO A 98 -9.90 -4.76 -35.84
C PRO A 98 -8.51 -4.56 -36.46
N ALA A 99 -8.38 -4.68 -37.79
CA ALA A 99 -7.09 -4.56 -38.47
C ALA A 99 -6.46 -3.16 -38.33
N VAL A 100 -7.28 -2.11 -38.33
CA VAL A 100 -6.81 -0.71 -38.16
C VAL A 100 -6.50 -0.44 -36.69
N ASN A 101 -7.25 -1.06 -35.77
CA ASN A 101 -6.98 -0.96 -34.34
C ASN A 101 -5.63 -1.62 -33.97
N ASP A 102 -5.33 -2.80 -34.51
CA ASP A 102 -4.04 -3.47 -34.30
C ASP A 102 -2.86 -2.65 -34.83
N ALA A 103 -3.01 -2.01 -36.00
CA ALA A 103 -2.01 -1.10 -36.54
C ALA A 103 -1.82 0.14 -35.66
N GLU A 104 -2.89 0.68 -35.07
CA GLU A 104 -2.83 1.83 -34.17
C GLU A 104 -2.15 1.49 -32.83
N ARG A 105 -2.39 0.29 -32.29
CA ARG A 105 -1.66 -0.22 -31.12
C ARG A 105 -0.15 -0.22 -31.37
N LEU A 106 0.27 -0.79 -32.50
CA LEU A 106 1.69 -0.85 -32.88
C LEU A 106 2.29 0.53 -33.11
N ARG A 107 1.57 1.42 -33.80
CA ARG A 107 1.98 2.82 -34.00
C ARG A 107 2.19 3.53 -32.66
N THR A 108 1.25 3.38 -31.73
CA THR A 108 1.29 4.00 -30.41
C THR A 108 2.52 3.57 -29.62
N PHE A 109 2.81 2.26 -29.60
CA PHE A 109 4.01 1.72 -28.97
C PHE A 109 5.30 2.32 -29.58
N ARG A 110 5.45 2.25 -30.91
CA ARG A 110 6.68 2.71 -31.58
C ARG A 110 6.91 4.21 -31.43
N VAL A 111 5.86 5.03 -31.57
CA VAL A 111 5.95 6.49 -31.39
C VAL A 111 6.31 6.84 -29.95
N GLY A 112 5.67 6.22 -28.96
CA GLY A 112 5.97 6.43 -27.55
C GLY A 112 7.41 6.04 -27.20
N GLY A 113 7.91 4.94 -27.77
CA GLY A 113 9.28 4.50 -27.58
C GLY A 113 10.30 5.51 -28.10
N VAL A 114 10.12 6.04 -29.32
CA VAL A 114 11.00 7.08 -29.87
C VAL A 114 10.96 8.35 -29.03
N GLN A 115 9.78 8.79 -28.61
CA GLN A 115 9.63 9.96 -27.73
C GLN A 115 10.37 9.78 -26.40
N GLY A 116 10.31 8.58 -25.81
CA GLY A 116 11.04 8.24 -24.59
C GLY A 116 12.56 8.35 -24.76
N LEU A 117 13.10 7.87 -25.89
CA LEU A 117 14.52 8.01 -26.21
C LEU A 117 14.93 9.48 -26.32
N VAL A 118 14.11 10.32 -26.98
CA VAL A 118 14.38 11.76 -27.13
C VAL A 118 14.36 12.45 -25.78
N ALA A 119 13.34 12.19 -24.95
CA ALA A 119 13.19 12.82 -23.63
C ALA A 119 14.36 12.51 -22.68
N ARG A 120 14.99 11.33 -22.83
CA ARG A 120 16.16 10.92 -22.04
C ARG A 120 17.50 11.26 -22.69
N GLY A 121 17.52 11.97 -23.81
CA GLY A 121 18.75 12.31 -24.54
C GLY A 121 19.48 11.09 -25.12
N ALA A 122 18.80 9.94 -25.23
CA ALA A 122 19.37 8.68 -25.71
C ALA A 122 19.19 8.50 -27.24
N TYR A 123 18.49 9.41 -27.91
CA TYR A 123 18.23 9.32 -29.34
C TYR A 123 19.34 9.98 -30.18
N GLY A 124 20.11 9.17 -30.90
CA GLY A 124 21.17 9.61 -31.81
C GLY A 124 21.17 8.84 -33.14
N GLN A 125 22.12 9.15 -34.04
CA GLN A 125 22.16 8.54 -35.38
C GLN A 125 22.34 7.01 -35.34
N ALA A 126 23.25 6.50 -34.50
CA ALA A 126 23.48 5.07 -34.34
C ALA A 126 22.23 4.34 -33.83
N VAL A 127 21.61 4.86 -32.76
CA VAL A 127 20.36 4.33 -32.19
C VAL A 127 19.23 4.32 -33.23
N ARG A 128 19.12 5.36 -34.06
CA ARG A 128 18.12 5.41 -35.14
C ARG A 128 18.32 4.29 -36.16
N GLU A 129 19.57 4.02 -36.56
CA GLU A 129 19.90 2.99 -37.56
C GLU A 129 19.67 1.58 -37.00
N GLU A 130 20.10 1.32 -35.76
CA GLU A 130 19.85 0.05 -35.07
C GLU A 130 18.35 -0.19 -34.84
N LEU A 131 17.62 0.82 -34.35
CA LEU A 131 16.17 0.73 -34.14
C LEU A 131 15.43 0.45 -35.44
N ALA A 132 15.82 1.08 -36.55
CA ALA A 132 15.19 0.82 -37.85
C ALA A 132 15.33 -0.65 -38.28
N ALA A 133 16.47 -1.29 -38.00
CA ALA A 133 16.68 -2.70 -38.29
C ALA A 133 15.84 -3.63 -37.38
N LEU A 134 15.71 -3.29 -36.09
CA LEU A 134 14.86 -4.03 -35.14
C LEU A 134 13.38 -3.92 -35.52
N VAL A 135 12.90 -2.71 -35.86
CA VAL A 135 11.54 -2.46 -36.33
C VAL A 135 11.24 -3.23 -37.63
N ALA A 136 12.18 -3.23 -38.59
CA ALA A 136 12.02 -3.95 -39.85
C ALA A 136 11.96 -5.48 -39.67
N SER A 137 12.49 -6.00 -38.56
CA SER A 137 12.46 -7.44 -38.22
C SER A 137 11.43 -7.80 -37.13
N ASP A 138 10.58 -6.85 -36.72
CA ASP A 138 9.58 -6.99 -35.65
C ASP A 138 10.16 -7.46 -34.29
N ARG A 139 11.42 -7.11 -34.03
CA ARG A 139 12.15 -7.42 -32.79
C ARG A 139 12.24 -6.24 -31.84
N ASP A 140 11.69 -5.08 -32.19
CA ASP A 140 11.79 -3.86 -31.37
C ASP A 140 11.06 -3.97 -30.01
N ALA A 141 10.10 -4.88 -29.90
CA ALA A 141 9.40 -5.20 -28.66
C ALA A 141 10.00 -6.40 -27.89
N ASP A 142 11.05 -7.05 -28.40
CA ASP A 142 11.64 -8.24 -27.78
C ASP A 142 12.58 -7.84 -26.62
N PRO A 143 12.29 -8.23 -25.35
CA PRO A 143 13.15 -7.90 -24.22
C PRO A 143 14.54 -8.57 -24.32
N ALA A 144 14.71 -9.65 -25.09
CA ALA A 144 16.01 -10.31 -25.25
C ALA A 144 17.03 -9.42 -25.98
N GLU A 145 16.57 -8.49 -26.82
CA GLU A 145 17.43 -7.56 -27.57
C GLU A 145 18.05 -6.48 -26.68
N VAL A 146 17.52 -6.24 -25.47
CA VAL A 146 18.03 -5.22 -24.53
C VAL A 146 19.47 -5.51 -24.10
N ALA A 147 19.85 -6.78 -23.99
CA ALA A 147 21.23 -7.15 -23.64
C ALA A 147 22.25 -6.68 -24.71
N ALA A 148 21.87 -6.74 -25.98
CA ALA A 148 22.69 -6.26 -27.09
C ALA A 148 22.55 -4.73 -27.30
N HIS A 149 21.39 -4.17 -26.98
CA HIS A 149 21.05 -2.76 -27.16
C HIS A 149 20.49 -2.15 -25.87
N PRO A 150 21.33 -1.77 -24.87
CA PRO A 150 20.84 -1.29 -23.58
C PRO A 150 19.89 -0.08 -23.64
N TRP A 151 20.04 0.78 -24.66
CA TRP A 151 19.14 1.91 -24.91
C TRP A 151 17.70 1.47 -25.24
N LEU A 152 17.52 0.25 -25.75
CA LEU A 152 16.22 -0.31 -26.12
C LEU A 152 15.29 -0.47 -24.91
N ALA A 153 15.84 -0.64 -23.69
CA ALA A 153 15.05 -0.67 -22.47
C ALA A 153 14.28 0.66 -22.23
N ILE A 154 14.86 1.80 -22.63
CA ILE A 154 14.18 3.11 -22.56
C ILE A 154 13.03 3.15 -23.59
N TYR A 155 13.30 2.71 -24.82
CA TYR A 155 12.32 2.65 -25.91
C TYR A 155 11.13 1.73 -25.54
N GLN A 156 11.40 0.50 -25.12
CA GLN A 156 10.38 -0.48 -24.79
C GLN A 156 9.52 -0.03 -23.60
N ARG A 157 10.13 0.54 -22.55
CA ARG A 157 9.41 1.04 -21.39
C ARG A 157 8.49 2.21 -21.74
N ALA A 158 8.97 3.17 -22.52
CA ALA A 158 8.17 4.32 -22.96
C ALA A 158 7.06 3.89 -23.93
N GLY A 159 7.36 2.99 -24.87
CA GLY A 159 6.38 2.43 -25.79
C GLY A 159 5.29 1.64 -25.09
N ARG A 160 5.66 0.76 -24.15
CA ARG A 160 4.71 -0.03 -23.33
C ARG A 160 3.77 0.89 -22.56
N ARG A 161 4.25 2.01 -22.03
CA ARG A 161 3.43 3.00 -21.33
C ARG A 161 2.45 3.71 -22.25
N ALA A 162 2.92 4.19 -23.40
CA ALA A 162 2.06 4.82 -24.40
C ALA A 162 0.92 3.86 -24.83
N LEU A 163 1.27 2.59 -25.07
CA LEU A 163 0.31 1.55 -25.37
C LEU A 163 -0.66 1.29 -24.21
N ALA A 164 -0.19 1.23 -22.97
CA ALA A 164 -1.03 1.03 -21.78
C ALA A 164 -2.08 2.15 -21.59
N GLY A 165 -1.76 3.39 -21.99
CA GLY A 165 -2.68 4.53 -21.99
C GLY A 165 -3.70 4.52 -23.14
N TYR A 166 -3.45 3.76 -24.21
CA TYR A 166 -4.39 3.55 -25.30
C TYR A 166 -5.30 2.34 -25.05
N LEU A 167 -4.68 1.21 -24.69
CA LEU A 167 -5.34 -0.09 -24.66
C LEU A 167 -6.45 -0.14 -23.59
N GLY A 168 -7.65 -0.62 -23.93
CA GLY A 168 -8.78 -0.74 -23.01
C GLY A 168 -9.23 0.58 -22.38
N THR A 169 -8.91 1.73 -23.00
CA THR A 169 -9.34 3.06 -22.55
C THR A 169 -10.38 3.66 -23.51
N PRO A 170 -11.05 4.78 -23.14
CA PRO A 170 -11.98 5.47 -24.03
C PRO A 170 -11.37 5.98 -25.35
N VAL A 171 -10.03 5.96 -25.48
CA VAL A 171 -9.33 6.34 -26.71
C VAL A 171 -9.38 5.19 -27.74
N GLU A 172 -9.33 3.95 -27.28
CA GLU A 172 -9.44 2.76 -28.12
C GLU A 172 -10.89 2.32 -28.33
N THR A 173 -11.68 2.36 -27.26
CA THR A 173 -12.99 1.71 -27.17
C THR A 173 -14.09 2.73 -26.87
N ASP A 174 -15.27 2.56 -27.46
CA ASP A 174 -16.42 3.45 -27.25
C ASP A 174 -17.29 3.01 -26.05
N PHE A 175 -16.76 3.18 -24.84
CA PHE A 175 -17.46 2.82 -23.60
C PHE A 175 -18.76 3.60 -23.38
N ASP A 176 -18.84 4.84 -23.87
CA ASP A 176 -20.02 5.69 -23.73
C ASP A 176 -21.21 5.11 -24.51
N GLU A 177 -20.95 4.58 -25.71
CA GLU A 177 -21.98 3.94 -26.54
C GLU A 177 -22.56 2.70 -25.84
N VAL A 178 -21.69 1.82 -25.32
CA VAL A 178 -22.13 0.61 -24.60
C VAL A 178 -22.87 0.99 -23.32
N SER A 179 -22.33 1.92 -22.53
CA SER A 179 -22.98 2.38 -21.29
C SER A 179 -24.36 2.99 -21.56
N GLY A 180 -24.51 3.73 -22.66
CA GLY A 180 -25.80 4.25 -23.11
C GLY A 180 -26.80 3.15 -23.49
N ILE A 181 -26.34 2.08 -24.16
CA ILE A 181 -27.17 0.91 -24.48
C ILE A 181 -27.65 0.21 -23.19
N LEU A 182 -26.75 -0.01 -22.23
CA LEU A 182 -27.08 -0.65 -20.97
C LEU A 182 -28.06 0.20 -20.14
N ALA A 183 -27.87 1.52 -20.10
CA ALA A 183 -28.82 2.44 -19.46
C ALA A 183 -30.21 2.39 -20.11
N ALA A 184 -30.30 2.45 -21.45
CA ALA A 184 -31.59 2.31 -22.15
C ALA A 184 -32.26 0.96 -21.88
N PHE A 185 -31.49 -0.12 -21.76
CA PHE A 185 -32.02 -1.43 -21.39
C PHE A 185 -32.61 -1.42 -19.99
N HIS A 186 -31.89 -0.90 -18.99
CA HIS A 186 -32.37 -0.75 -17.61
C HIS A 186 -33.63 0.12 -17.51
N GLU A 187 -33.73 1.17 -18.32
CA GLU A 187 -34.91 2.05 -18.39
C GLU A 187 -36.14 1.40 -19.05
N GLY A 188 -36.02 0.17 -19.56
CA GLY A 188 -37.16 -0.56 -20.12
C GLY A 188 -37.37 -0.35 -21.62
N ALA A 189 -36.36 0.08 -22.37
CA ALA A 189 -36.47 0.25 -23.82
C ALA A 189 -37.00 -1.05 -24.48
N PRO A 190 -37.97 -0.96 -25.40
CA PRO A 190 -38.51 -2.14 -26.09
C PRO A 190 -37.57 -2.65 -27.20
N GLU A 191 -36.69 -1.79 -27.70
CA GLU A 191 -35.75 -2.07 -28.79
C GLU A 191 -34.43 -1.34 -28.50
N LEU A 192 -33.30 -1.95 -28.88
CA LEU A 192 -31.96 -1.38 -28.76
C LEU A 192 -31.29 -1.31 -30.13
N MET A 193 -30.64 -0.19 -30.44
CA MET A 193 -29.81 -0.04 -31.63
C MET A 193 -28.42 -0.58 -31.33
N LEU A 194 -28.10 -1.76 -31.85
CA LEU A 194 -26.84 -2.45 -31.57
C LEU A 194 -25.92 -2.42 -32.79
N LYS A 195 -24.67 -2.02 -32.55
CA LYS A 195 -23.64 -1.93 -33.59
C LYS A 195 -23.16 -3.31 -34.01
N ARG A 196 -22.84 -3.45 -35.29
CA ARG A 196 -22.21 -4.64 -35.86
C ARG A 196 -20.95 -4.22 -36.58
N MET A 197 -19.83 -4.83 -36.20
CA MET A 197 -18.53 -4.52 -36.78
C MET A 197 -17.85 -5.79 -37.30
N GLY A 198 -17.66 -5.85 -38.61
CA GLY A 198 -16.82 -6.85 -39.25
C GLY A 198 -15.36 -6.44 -39.35
N ARG A 199 -14.57 -7.22 -40.10
CA ARG A 199 -13.12 -7.03 -40.24
C ARG A 199 -12.72 -6.02 -41.32
N THR A 200 -13.67 -5.57 -42.15
CA THR A 200 -13.43 -4.66 -43.28
C THR A 200 -14.14 -3.32 -43.06
N PRO A 201 -13.65 -2.21 -43.67
CA PRO A 201 -14.25 -0.88 -43.48
C PRO A 201 -15.73 -0.76 -43.90
N ASP A 202 -16.18 -1.60 -44.82
CA ASP A 202 -17.56 -1.66 -45.33
C ASP A 202 -18.50 -2.53 -44.49
N ALA A 203 -17.97 -3.30 -43.53
CA ALA A 203 -18.75 -4.14 -42.62
C ALA A 203 -19.05 -3.40 -41.30
N LEU A 204 -19.81 -2.30 -41.38
CA LEU A 204 -20.25 -1.52 -40.22
C LEU A 204 -21.70 -1.08 -40.39
N TRP A 205 -22.59 -1.53 -39.50
CA TRP A 205 -24.01 -1.15 -39.50
C TRP A 205 -24.60 -1.24 -38.08
N TYR A 206 -25.87 -0.88 -37.94
CA TYR A 206 -26.63 -1.07 -36.71
C TYR A 206 -27.89 -1.90 -36.99
N ASP A 207 -28.21 -2.80 -36.06
CA ASP A 207 -29.44 -3.56 -36.04
C ASP A 207 -30.38 -3.02 -34.95
N ALA A 208 -31.66 -2.91 -35.30
CA ALA A 208 -32.75 -2.73 -34.37
C ALA A 208 -33.07 -4.09 -33.71
N VAL A 209 -32.76 -4.25 -32.43
CA VAL A 209 -32.95 -5.51 -31.69
C VAL A 209 -34.08 -5.39 -30.69
N ASP A 210 -35.14 -6.19 -30.89
CA ASP A 210 -36.28 -6.29 -29.99
C ASP A 210 -35.87 -6.97 -28.68
N VAL A 211 -36.09 -6.30 -27.56
CA VAL A 211 -35.73 -6.77 -26.22
C VAL A 211 -36.91 -6.73 -25.25
N ARG A 212 -38.16 -6.67 -25.75
CA ARG A 212 -39.38 -6.64 -24.91
C ARG A 212 -39.46 -7.83 -23.97
N ASP A 213 -39.11 -9.02 -24.46
CA ASP A 213 -39.12 -10.26 -23.69
C ASP A 213 -37.75 -10.59 -23.05
N THR A 214 -36.79 -9.67 -23.15
CA THR A 214 -35.45 -9.81 -22.54
C THR A 214 -35.41 -9.11 -21.20
N ARG A 215 -35.00 -9.84 -20.16
CA ARG A 215 -34.80 -9.30 -18.81
C ARG A 215 -33.34 -9.22 -18.39
N VAL A 216 -32.47 -9.95 -19.09
CA VAL A 216 -31.02 -9.94 -18.82
C VAL A 216 -30.22 -9.71 -20.09
N ILE A 217 -29.28 -8.77 -20.07
CA ILE A 217 -28.21 -8.72 -21.07
C ILE A 217 -26.97 -9.39 -20.48
N VAL A 218 -26.42 -10.36 -21.21
CA VAL A 218 -25.11 -10.96 -20.92
C VAL A 218 -24.09 -10.32 -21.86
N VAL A 219 -23.25 -9.45 -21.32
CA VAL A 219 -22.15 -8.81 -22.06
C VAL A 219 -20.94 -9.72 -21.99
N GLU A 220 -20.56 -10.33 -23.11
CA GLU A 220 -19.31 -11.09 -23.20
C GLU A 220 -18.22 -10.17 -23.74
N TRP A 221 -17.20 -9.89 -22.90
CA TRP A 221 -16.18 -8.91 -23.27
C TRP A 221 -14.95 -8.92 -22.36
N THR A 222 -13.76 -8.76 -22.93
CA THR A 222 -12.52 -8.57 -22.15
C THR A 222 -12.62 -7.36 -21.21
N HIS A 223 -13.27 -6.27 -21.63
CA HIS A 223 -13.40 -5.04 -20.84
C HIS A 223 -14.73 -4.94 -20.07
N GLY A 224 -15.47 -6.03 -19.92
CA GLY A 224 -16.79 -6.05 -19.26
C GLY A 224 -16.80 -5.65 -17.78
N ASN A 225 -15.63 -5.61 -17.13
CA ASN A 225 -15.48 -5.15 -15.74
C ASN A 225 -14.65 -3.85 -15.66
N SER A 226 -14.51 -3.12 -16.77
CA SER A 226 -13.75 -1.87 -16.84
C SER A 226 -14.41 -0.77 -16.01
N GLY A 227 -13.60 0.07 -15.35
CA GLY A 227 -14.09 1.27 -14.67
C GLY A 227 -14.67 2.35 -15.60
N PHE A 228 -14.47 2.22 -16.91
CA PHE A 228 -15.08 3.10 -17.91
C PHE A 228 -16.47 2.62 -18.37
N LEU A 229 -16.85 1.38 -18.06
CA LEU A 229 -18.15 0.82 -18.42
C LEU A 229 -19.13 1.02 -17.26
N ALA A 230 -20.24 1.71 -17.52
CA ALA A 230 -21.33 1.88 -16.55
C ALA A 230 -22.52 0.97 -16.90
N GLY A 231 -23.34 0.65 -15.89
CA GLY A 231 -24.56 -0.14 -16.08
C GLY A 231 -24.38 -1.66 -16.02
N VAL A 232 -23.26 -2.16 -15.48
CA VAL A 232 -23.08 -3.60 -15.18
C VAL A 232 -23.47 -3.87 -13.72
N ASP A 233 -24.41 -4.79 -13.51
CA ASP A 233 -24.88 -5.16 -12.17
C ASP A 233 -24.05 -6.30 -11.57
N ILE A 234 -23.69 -7.29 -12.39
CA ILE A 234 -22.97 -8.49 -11.95
C ILE A 234 -21.78 -8.77 -12.88
N PRO A 235 -20.57 -8.28 -12.56
CA PRO A 235 -19.35 -8.66 -13.25
C PRO A 235 -18.85 -10.05 -12.82
N ILE A 236 -18.56 -10.91 -13.80
CA ILE A 236 -18.00 -12.25 -13.66
C ILE A 236 -16.61 -12.26 -14.31
N LEU A 237 -15.58 -12.60 -13.54
CA LEU A 237 -14.22 -12.77 -14.04
C LEU A 237 -13.89 -14.25 -14.23
N LEU A 238 -13.59 -14.63 -15.47
CA LEU A 238 -12.97 -15.89 -15.81
C LEU A 238 -11.45 -15.74 -15.74
N ASN A 239 -10.85 -16.28 -14.69
CA ASN A 239 -9.42 -16.21 -14.43
C ASN A 239 -8.65 -17.26 -15.25
N SER A 240 -7.44 -16.88 -15.68
CA SER A 240 -6.41 -17.77 -16.20
C SER A 240 -5.07 -17.23 -15.71
N THR A 241 -4.25 -18.12 -15.12
CA THR A 241 -2.94 -17.72 -14.61
C THR A 241 -2.00 -17.31 -15.75
N PRO A 242 -0.89 -16.59 -15.49
CA PRO A 242 0.13 -16.31 -16.49
C PRO A 242 0.67 -17.57 -17.17
N GLU A 243 0.91 -18.65 -16.41
CA GLU A 243 1.40 -19.94 -16.92
C GLU A 243 0.36 -20.62 -17.81
N GLU A 244 -0.90 -20.61 -17.39
CA GLU A 244 -2.00 -21.18 -18.17
C GLU A 244 -2.22 -20.42 -19.47
N THR A 245 -2.03 -19.10 -19.44
CA THR A 245 -2.10 -18.23 -20.59
C THR A 245 -0.94 -18.53 -21.54
N LEU A 246 0.27 -18.68 -21.02
CA LEU A 246 1.46 -19.06 -21.80
C LEU A 246 1.34 -20.47 -22.39
N ALA A 247 0.79 -21.43 -21.64
CA ALA A 247 0.56 -22.80 -22.12
C ALA A 247 -0.45 -22.82 -23.27
N HIS A 248 -1.55 -22.07 -23.14
CA HIS A 248 -2.52 -21.88 -24.22
C HIS A 248 -1.86 -21.25 -25.46
N ARG A 249 -1.00 -20.23 -25.28
CA ARG A 249 -0.22 -19.63 -26.38
C ARG A 249 0.69 -20.65 -27.08
N ARG A 250 1.47 -21.43 -26.33
CA ARG A 250 2.35 -22.48 -26.87
C ARG A 250 1.57 -23.52 -27.68
N SER A 251 0.35 -23.86 -27.27
CA SER A 251 -0.49 -24.78 -28.03
C SER A 251 -0.91 -24.19 -29.37
N ARG A 252 -1.33 -22.91 -29.40
CA ARG A 252 -1.70 -22.20 -30.63
C ARG A 252 -0.53 -21.93 -31.58
N SER A 253 0.67 -21.67 -31.06
CA SER A 253 1.86 -21.47 -31.91
C SER A 253 2.28 -22.75 -32.63
N ARG A 254 1.97 -23.93 -32.07
CA ARG A 254 2.15 -25.22 -32.77
C ARG A 254 1.22 -25.38 -33.98
N ASP A 255 0.08 -24.69 -33.96
CA ASP A 255 -0.93 -24.72 -35.02
C ASP A 255 -0.77 -23.55 -36.04
N GLY A 256 0.34 -22.81 -35.98
CA GLY A 256 0.76 -21.88 -37.05
C GLY A 256 0.35 -20.41 -36.88
N ALA A 257 -0.22 -19.99 -35.75
CA ALA A 257 -0.46 -18.57 -35.45
C ALA A 257 0.79 -17.93 -34.82
N VAL A 258 1.36 -16.93 -35.49
CA VAL A 258 2.61 -16.23 -35.10
C VAL A 258 2.37 -15.36 -33.87
N ASP A 259 2.94 -15.74 -32.71
CA ASP A 259 2.94 -14.91 -31.51
C ASP A 259 4.18 -14.00 -31.57
N SER A 260 4.00 -12.71 -31.90
CA SER A 260 5.12 -11.75 -31.95
C SER A 260 5.43 -11.19 -30.55
N PRO A 261 6.65 -10.69 -30.28
CA PRO A 261 6.97 -10.03 -29.02
C PRO A 261 6.02 -8.86 -28.69
N PHE A 262 5.58 -8.13 -29.72
CA PHE A 262 4.59 -7.06 -29.56
C PHE A 262 3.22 -7.60 -29.13
N THR A 263 2.74 -8.68 -29.75
CA THR A 263 1.46 -9.32 -29.38
C THR A 263 1.50 -9.84 -27.94
N THR A 264 2.64 -10.38 -27.51
CA THR A 264 2.87 -10.80 -26.12
C THR A 264 2.71 -9.62 -25.16
N MET A 265 3.32 -8.47 -25.47
CA MET A 265 3.19 -7.25 -24.67
C MET A 265 1.74 -6.73 -24.59
N VAL A 266 1.00 -6.75 -25.70
CA VAL A 266 -0.43 -6.37 -25.73
C VAL A 266 -1.23 -7.24 -24.75
N LEU A 267 -1.03 -8.56 -24.81
CA LEU A 267 -1.73 -9.50 -23.95
C LEU A 267 -1.32 -9.37 -22.47
N GLU A 268 -0.06 -9.07 -22.17
CA GLU A 268 0.39 -8.76 -20.81
C GLU A 268 -0.30 -7.50 -20.26
N LEU A 269 -0.44 -6.45 -21.08
CA LEU A 269 -1.14 -5.22 -20.69
C LEU A 269 -2.64 -5.46 -20.50
N GLU A 270 -3.27 -6.28 -21.34
CA GLU A 270 -4.66 -6.72 -21.17
C GLU A 270 -4.84 -7.51 -19.86
N GLN A 271 -3.94 -8.46 -19.59
CA GLN A 271 -3.96 -9.23 -18.34
C GLN A 271 -3.78 -8.32 -17.12
N ALA A 272 -2.87 -7.34 -17.18
CA ALA A 272 -2.68 -6.37 -16.11
C ALA A 272 -3.95 -5.54 -15.85
N LYS A 273 -4.68 -5.16 -16.91
CA LYS A 273 -5.96 -4.46 -16.78
C LYS A 273 -7.04 -5.36 -16.18
N LEU A 274 -7.14 -6.61 -16.60
CA LEU A 274 -8.06 -7.58 -16.00
C LEU A 274 -7.77 -7.77 -14.51
N HIS A 275 -6.49 -7.88 -14.14
CA HIS A 275 -6.07 -7.98 -12.75
C HIS A 275 -6.44 -6.74 -11.94
N ALA A 276 -6.17 -5.54 -12.47
CA ALA A 276 -6.54 -4.29 -11.82
C ALA A 276 -8.07 -4.11 -11.63
N GLN A 277 -8.88 -4.75 -12.48
CA GLN A 277 -10.35 -4.72 -12.35
C GLN A 277 -10.90 -5.93 -11.57
N ALA A 278 -10.11 -6.98 -11.33
CA ALA A 278 -10.53 -8.20 -10.66
C ALA A 278 -11.24 -7.98 -9.31
N PRO A 279 -10.84 -7.02 -8.46
CA PRO A 279 -11.56 -6.80 -7.21
C PRO A 279 -13.02 -6.37 -7.33
N LYS A 280 -13.42 -5.84 -8.49
CA LYS A 280 -14.82 -5.46 -8.77
C LYS A 280 -15.69 -6.66 -9.12
N ALA A 281 -15.10 -7.79 -9.49
CA ALA A 281 -15.83 -8.98 -9.88
C ALA A 281 -16.67 -9.50 -8.70
N ARG A 282 -17.94 -9.82 -8.97
CA ARG A 282 -18.86 -10.41 -7.99
C ARG A 282 -18.75 -11.93 -7.97
N ILE A 283 -18.27 -12.51 -9.05
CA ILE A 283 -17.98 -13.94 -9.19
C ILE A 283 -16.62 -14.06 -9.88
N ILE A 284 -15.69 -14.80 -9.27
CA ILE A 284 -14.40 -15.13 -9.89
C ILE A 284 -14.33 -16.63 -10.08
N VAL A 285 -13.90 -17.05 -11.26
CA VAL A 285 -13.89 -18.47 -11.65
C VAL A 285 -12.50 -18.83 -12.16
N ALA A 286 -11.87 -19.82 -11.56
CA ALA A 286 -10.61 -20.37 -12.05
C ALA A 286 -10.79 -20.97 -13.45
N LYS A 287 -9.69 -21.16 -14.18
CA LYS A 287 -9.71 -21.86 -15.48
C LYS A 287 -10.24 -23.29 -15.34
N SER A 288 -9.98 -23.94 -14.21
CA SER A 288 -10.48 -25.26 -13.81
C SER A 288 -12.01 -25.31 -13.63
N GLY A 289 -12.68 -24.17 -13.47
CA GLY A 289 -14.11 -24.06 -13.20
C GLY A 289 -14.47 -23.90 -11.72
N GLU A 290 -13.50 -23.86 -10.82
CA GLU A 290 -13.70 -23.60 -9.38
C GLU A 290 -14.05 -22.13 -9.12
N LEU A 291 -14.97 -21.87 -8.18
CA LEU A 291 -15.23 -20.52 -7.69
C LEU A 291 -14.11 -20.09 -6.75
N LEU A 292 -13.55 -18.91 -7.02
CA LEU A 292 -12.54 -18.30 -6.18
C LEU A 292 -13.16 -17.13 -5.42
N ASP A 293 -12.81 -17.00 -4.15
CA ASP A 293 -12.83 -15.68 -3.52
C ASP A 293 -11.62 -14.87 -4.02
N TYR A 294 -11.55 -13.59 -3.65
CA TYR A 294 -10.50 -12.72 -4.16
C TYR A 294 -9.10 -13.14 -3.68
N ASP A 295 -8.97 -13.67 -2.46
CA ASP A 295 -7.70 -14.19 -1.95
C ASP A 295 -7.24 -15.44 -2.71
N GLY A 296 -8.14 -16.37 -3.02
CA GLY A 296 -7.89 -17.52 -3.88
C GLY A 296 -7.50 -17.11 -5.30
N TYR A 297 -8.11 -16.05 -5.83
CA TYR A 297 -7.70 -15.43 -7.09
C TYR A 297 -6.27 -14.88 -7.05
N LEU A 298 -5.92 -14.10 -6.02
CA LEU A 298 -4.57 -13.54 -5.88
C LEU A 298 -3.52 -14.63 -5.79
N LYS A 299 -3.78 -15.70 -5.01
CA LYS A 299 -2.88 -16.87 -4.92
C LYS A 299 -2.71 -17.55 -6.26
N ALA A 300 -3.81 -17.79 -6.98
CA ALA A 300 -3.75 -18.38 -8.32
C ALA A 300 -2.97 -17.51 -9.31
N MET A 301 -2.99 -16.20 -9.13
CA MET A 301 -2.25 -15.25 -9.97
C MET A 301 -0.79 -15.04 -9.54
N GLY A 302 -0.33 -15.67 -8.46
CA GLY A 302 0.98 -15.38 -7.86
C GLY A 302 1.13 -13.93 -7.39
N ALA A 303 0.00 -13.29 -7.07
CA ALA A 303 -0.13 -11.89 -6.66
C ALA A 303 -0.65 -11.78 -5.22
N ASP A 304 -0.61 -12.87 -4.46
CA ASP A 304 -0.97 -12.89 -3.04
C ASP A 304 0.07 -12.18 -2.17
N LEU A 305 1.29 -11.97 -2.69
CA LEU A 305 2.37 -11.27 -2.02
C LEU A 305 2.95 -10.18 -2.92
N PRO A 306 3.46 -9.08 -2.34
CA PRO A 306 4.14 -8.06 -3.13
C PRO A 306 5.45 -8.60 -3.70
N GLY A 307 6.02 -7.91 -4.69
CA GLY A 307 7.34 -8.25 -5.21
C GLY A 307 8.40 -8.29 -4.09
N ALA A 308 9.17 -9.36 -4.01
CA ALA A 308 10.19 -9.58 -2.96
C ALA A 308 11.50 -8.80 -3.18
N GLY A 309 11.53 -7.86 -4.13
CA GLY A 309 12.69 -7.02 -4.42
C GLY A 309 12.93 -5.94 -3.36
N VAL A 310 14.04 -5.21 -3.49
CA VAL A 310 14.50 -4.27 -2.47
C VAL A 310 13.57 -3.06 -2.36
N MET A 311 13.24 -2.68 -1.11
CA MET A 311 12.42 -1.52 -0.80
C MET A 311 13.25 -0.42 -0.15
N LEU A 312 13.27 0.78 -0.73
CA LEU A 312 13.81 1.97 -0.07
C LEU A 312 12.83 2.45 1.00
N ASN A 313 13.29 2.82 2.19
CA ASN A 313 12.49 3.51 3.21
C ASN A 313 13.06 4.91 3.43
N VAL A 314 12.24 5.93 3.22
CA VAL A 314 12.69 7.33 3.15
C VAL A 314 11.55 8.31 3.45
N TYR A 315 11.85 9.42 4.11
CA TYR A 315 10.93 10.56 4.12
C TYR A 315 11.01 11.29 2.77
N PRO A 316 9.92 11.90 2.27
CA PRO A 316 9.93 12.60 1.00
C PRO A 316 10.96 13.74 0.93
N ASP A 317 11.42 14.27 2.07
CA ASP A 317 12.40 15.34 2.17
C ASP A 317 13.82 14.89 2.57
N SER A 318 14.04 13.59 2.83
CA SER A 318 15.33 13.10 3.35
C SER A 318 16.46 13.08 2.32
N ILE A 319 16.13 13.05 1.03
CA ILE A 319 17.10 13.11 -0.07
C ILE A 319 16.81 14.35 -0.90
N GLY A 320 17.69 15.35 -0.83
CA GLY A 320 17.60 16.61 -1.59
C GLY A 320 16.55 17.62 -1.08
N GLY A 321 15.43 17.14 -0.54
CA GLY A 321 14.41 17.98 0.12
C GLY A 321 12.99 17.79 -0.40
N THR A 322 12.82 17.15 -1.55
CA THR A 322 11.50 16.86 -2.15
C THR A 322 11.45 15.49 -2.82
N LEU A 323 10.24 15.03 -3.13
CA LEU A 323 10.03 13.79 -3.88
C LEU A 323 10.59 13.88 -5.31
N SER A 324 10.61 15.09 -5.92
CA SER A 324 11.29 15.32 -7.19
C SER A 324 12.80 15.08 -7.10
N ASP A 325 13.44 15.43 -5.98
CA ASP A 325 14.85 15.13 -5.74
C ASP A 325 15.08 13.62 -5.53
N LEU A 326 14.13 12.93 -4.87
CA LEU A 326 14.15 11.47 -4.78
C LEU A 326 14.03 10.82 -6.17
N VAL A 327 13.16 11.32 -7.06
CA VAL A 327 13.08 10.89 -8.46
C VAL A 327 14.43 11.06 -9.16
N ALA A 328 15.07 12.23 -9.00
CA ALA A 328 16.38 12.48 -9.58
C ALA A 328 17.46 11.55 -9.03
N PHE A 329 17.39 11.20 -7.73
CA PHE A 329 18.28 10.23 -7.09
C PHE A 329 18.10 8.81 -7.66
N VAL A 330 16.87 8.30 -7.71
CA VAL A 330 16.56 6.96 -8.23
C VAL A 330 16.96 6.81 -9.71
N ARG A 331 16.87 7.89 -10.49
CA ARG A 331 17.25 7.93 -11.91
C ARG A 331 18.75 7.91 -12.18
N ARG A 332 19.58 8.06 -11.14
CA ARG A 332 21.03 8.03 -11.34
C ARG A 332 21.47 6.65 -11.84
N PRO A 333 22.45 6.56 -12.77
CA PRO A 333 22.92 5.29 -13.30
C PRO A 333 23.39 4.31 -12.22
N GLU A 334 23.99 4.82 -11.14
CA GLU A 334 24.44 4.04 -9.99
C GLU A 334 23.29 3.35 -9.24
N LEU A 335 22.06 3.85 -9.40
CA LEU A 335 20.84 3.38 -8.74
C LEU A 335 19.94 2.55 -9.66
N ALA A 336 20.32 2.38 -10.93
CA ALA A 336 19.58 1.54 -11.86
C ALA A 336 19.36 0.13 -11.29
N ASP A 337 18.09 -0.29 -11.29
CA ASP A 337 17.59 -1.58 -10.83
C ASP A 337 17.93 -1.93 -9.37
N VAL A 338 18.27 -0.94 -8.54
CA VAL A 338 18.59 -1.15 -7.11
C VAL A 338 17.32 -1.36 -6.29
N PHE A 339 16.28 -0.56 -6.54
CA PHE A 339 15.02 -0.59 -5.81
C PHE A 339 13.87 -0.97 -6.76
N SER A 340 12.98 -1.85 -6.30
CA SER A 340 11.69 -2.15 -6.94
C SER A 340 10.51 -1.53 -6.20
N SER A 341 10.77 -0.90 -5.05
CA SER A 341 9.72 -0.25 -4.27
C SER A 341 10.28 0.83 -3.35
N ALA A 342 9.43 1.77 -2.95
CA ALA A 342 9.71 2.79 -1.97
C ALA A 342 8.59 2.87 -0.94
N TYR A 343 8.94 2.67 0.32
CA TYR A 343 8.13 3.05 1.46
C TYR A 343 8.36 4.54 1.74
N LEU A 344 7.36 5.35 1.38
CA LEU A 344 7.37 6.79 1.60
C LEU A 344 6.66 7.08 2.93
N LEU A 345 7.42 7.63 3.88
CA LEU A 345 6.93 7.97 5.21
C LEU A 345 5.84 9.07 5.16
N PRO A 346 5.00 9.18 6.20
CA PRO A 346 3.68 9.78 6.06
C PRO A 346 3.68 11.30 5.88
N SER A 347 4.82 11.98 6.06
CA SER A 347 4.96 13.40 5.69
C SER A 347 4.83 13.66 4.18
N VAL A 348 4.74 12.59 3.36
CA VAL A 348 4.30 12.69 1.96
C VAL A 348 2.87 13.20 1.84
N PHE A 349 2.06 13.05 2.90
CA PHE A 349 0.70 13.58 3.02
C PHE A 349 0.65 14.92 3.77
N ASN A 350 -0.51 15.56 3.75
CA ASN A 350 -0.77 16.77 4.52
C ASN A 350 -0.83 16.46 6.03
N THR A 351 0.14 16.96 6.80
CA THR A 351 0.40 16.55 8.19
C THR A 351 0.92 17.72 9.03
N ASP A 352 0.90 17.59 10.36
CA ASP A 352 1.48 18.58 11.29
C ASP A 352 2.55 18.01 12.23
N LEU A 353 2.17 17.38 13.34
CA LEU A 353 3.02 16.83 14.38
C LEU A 353 3.64 15.49 13.97
N ASP A 354 4.62 15.06 14.78
CA ASP A 354 5.23 13.73 14.72
C ASP A 354 5.78 13.37 13.32
N ARG A 355 6.32 14.37 12.61
CA ARG A 355 6.96 14.25 11.29
C ARG A 355 6.15 13.39 10.30
N GLY A 356 4.83 13.55 10.32
CA GLY A 356 3.91 12.92 9.38
C GLY A 356 2.82 12.06 10.02
N PHE A 357 3.00 11.58 11.25
CA PHE A 357 2.02 10.66 11.86
C PHE A 357 0.78 11.35 12.43
N SER A 358 0.72 12.69 12.42
CA SER A 358 -0.50 13.45 12.66
C SER A 358 -1.07 13.94 11.32
N VAL A 359 -1.86 13.07 10.68
CA VAL A 359 -2.41 13.30 9.34
C VAL A 359 -3.64 14.21 9.41
N ILE A 360 -3.59 15.31 8.65
CA ILE A 360 -4.71 16.21 8.42
C ILE A 360 -5.65 15.58 7.39
N ASP A 361 -5.08 15.16 6.27
CA ASP A 361 -5.75 14.44 5.20
C ASP A 361 -4.73 13.70 4.32
N TYR A 362 -5.21 12.72 3.56
CA TYR A 362 -4.37 11.88 2.69
C TYR A 362 -4.07 12.51 1.31
N ASN A 363 -4.30 13.82 1.10
CA ASN A 363 -3.73 14.49 -0.08
C ASN A 363 -2.21 14.58 0.09
N LEU A 364 -1.51 14.62 -1.05
CA LEU A 364 -0.06 14.85 -1.05
C LEU A 364 0.26 16.23 -0.46
N SER A 365 1.32 16.30 0.35
CA SER A 365 1.87 17.55 0.84
C SER A 365 2.44 18.36 -0.31
N GLU A 366 1.86 19.53 -0.57
CA GLU A 366 2.35 20.47 -1.59
C GLU A 366 3.79 20.94 -1.33
N GLN A 367 4.27 20.79 -0.09
CA GLN A 367 5.65 21.11 0.28
C GLN A 367 6.65 20.11 -0.31
N PHE A 368 6.26 18.84 -0.45
CA PHE A 368 7.21 17.75 -0.69
C PHE A 368 6.92 16.91 -1.92
N ALA A 369 5.66 16.77 -2.33
CA ALA A 369 5.28 15.78 -3.34
C ALA A 369 4.16 16.26 -4.26
N THR A 370 4.26 15.91 -5.53
CA THR A 370 3.19 16.02 -6.51
C THR A 370 2.81 14.66 -7.08
N ARG A 371 1.65 14.58 -7.73
CA ARG A 371 1.25 13.35 -8.44
C ARG A 371 2.25 12.97 -9.53
N ALA A 372 2.84 13.95 -10.21
CA ALA A 372 3.82 13.71 -11.25
C ALA A 372 5.11 13.08 -10.72
N ASP A 373 5.49 13.34 -9.46
CA ASP A 373 6.65 12.70 -8.83
C ASP A 373 6.42 11.22 -8.55
N LEU A 374 5.22 10.88 -8.04
CA LEU A 374 4.82 9.48 -7.86
C LEU A 374 4.76 8.75 -9.20
N ASP A 375 4.14 9.35 -10.21
CA ASP A 375 4.12 8.77 -11.55
C ASP A 375 5.57 8.57 -12.03
N ALA A 376 6.45 9.57 -11.90
CA ALA A 376 7.85 9.48 -12.30
C ALA A 376 8.68 8.41 -11.56
N LEU A 377 8.36 8.08 -10.30
CA LEU A 377 8.97 6.95 -9.57
C LEU A 377 8.42 5.61 -10.08
N ALA A 378 7.10 5.50 -10.26
CA ALA A 378 6.47 4.30 -10.82
C ALA A 378 7.01 3.99 -12.24
N GLU A 379 7.33 5.02 -13.02
CA GLU A 379 7.99 4.91 -14.31
C GLU A 379 9.39 4.25 -14.28
N GLU A 380 10.08 4.32 -13.15
CA GLU A 380 11.35 3.63 -12.90
C GLU A 380 11.15 2.20 -12.37
N GLY A 381 9.91 1.71 -12.30
CA GLY A 381 9.59 0.38 -11.78
C GLY A 381 9.58 0.32 -10.25
N VAL A 382 9.30 1.45 -9.60
CA VAL A 382 9.23 1.56 -8.13
C VAL A 382 7.78 1.57 -7.69
N ASP A 383 7.36 0.47 -7.06
CA ASP A 383 6.06 0.36 -6.39
C ASP A 383 6.06 1.10 -5.04
N PHE A 384 4.88 1.44 -4.51
CA PHE A 384 4.81 2.19 -3.26
C PHE A 384 4.33 1.36 -2.06
N ALA A 385 4.92 1.67 -0.90
CA ALA A 385 4.30 1.42 0.39
C ALA A 385 3.98 2.76 1.06
N PHE A 386 2.82 2.85 1.71
CA PHE A 386 2.40 4.03 2.47
C PHE A 386 1.81 3.63 3.82
N ASP A 387 1.82 4.56 4.77
CA ASP A 387 1.11 4.41 6.02
C ASP A 387 -0.40 4.62 5.86
N PHE A 388 -1.16 3.79 6.57
CA PHE A 388 -2.55 4.03 6.92
C PHE A 388 -2.65 4.12 8.44
N ILE A 389 -2.88 5.34 8.93
CA ILE A 389 -2.95 5.72 10.33
C ILE A 389 -4.41 5.63 10.73
N LEU A 390 -4.86 4.41 11.01
CA LEU A 390 -6.27 4.16 11.30
C LEU A 390 -6.66 4.50 12.75
N ASN A 391 -5.71 4.62 13.67
CA ASN A 391 -6.04 4.90 15.07
C ASN A 391 -6.49 6.34 15.31
N HIS A 392 -5.94 7.30 14.59
CA HIS A 392 -6.09 8.72 14.93
C HIS A 392 -5.96 9.63 13.70
N ALA A 393 -6.47 10.86 13.81
CA ALA A 393 -6.29 11.93 12.84
C ALA A 393 -5.93 13.25 13.55
N SER A 394 -5.35 14.21 12.81
CA SER A 394 -5.01 15.51 13.37
C SER A 394 -6.25 16.29 13.85
N VAL A 395 -6.09 17.11 14.88
CA VAL A 395 -7.05 18.18 15.24
C VAL A 395 -7.36 19.09 14.04
N LEU A 396 -6.42 19.28 13.11
CA LEU A 396 -6.63 20.07 11.91
C LEU A 396 -7.40 19.34 10.80
N SER A 397 -7.71 18.04 10.98
CA SER A 397 -8.54 17.30 10.02
C SER A 397 -9.90 17.98 9.81
N PRO A 398 -10.47 17.93 8.59
CA PRO A 398 -11.77 18.52 8.30
C PRO A 398 -12.87 18.08 9.29
N GLN A 399 -12.84 16.82 9.71
CA GLN A 399 -13.79 16.22 10.63
C GLN A 399 -13.69 16.83 12.03
N PHE A 400 -12.48 17.02 12.56
CA PHE A 400 -12.31 17.59 13.90
C PHE A 400 -12.51 19.12 13.90
N GLN A 401 -12.13 19.81 12.83
CA GLN A 401 -12.43 21.23 12.66
C GLN A 401 -13.95 21.50 12.62
N ASP A 402 -14.74 20.61 12.01
CA ASP A 402 -16.20 20.70 12.03
C ASP A 402 -16.77 20.59 13.46
N ILE A 403 -16.20 19.71 14.29
CA ILE A 403 -16.54 19.61 15.72
C ILE A 403 -16.21 20.91 16.46
N LEU A 404 -15.02 21.48 16.24
CA LEU A 404 -14.63 22.75 16.85
C LEU A 404 -15.50 23.92 16.39
N ALA A 405 -16.09 23.86 15.19
CA ALA A 405 -16.98 24.90 14.66
C ALA A 405 -18.44 24.73 15.08
N HIS A 406 -18.91 23.49 15.29
CA HIS A 406 -20.34 23.20 15.43
C HIS A 406 -20.72 22.47 16.73
N GLY A 407 -19.74 21.98 17.50
CA GLY A 407 -19.93 21.23 18.74
C GLY A 407 -20.82 20.01 18.52
N GLU A 408 -21.81 19.82 19.39
CA GLU A 408 -22.78 18.72 19.33
C GLU A 408 -23.67 18.69 18.06
N ARG A 409 -23.65 19.76 17.25
CA ARG A 409 -24.36 19.83 15.97
C ARG A 409 -23.53 19.34 14.79
N SER A 410 -22.24 19.03 15.00
CA SER A 410 -21.37 18.47 13.98
C SER A 410 -21.88 17.11 13.50
N ALA A 411 -21.79 16.85 12.20
CA ALA A 411 -22.04 15.52 11.64
C ALA A 411 -20.99 14.50 12.12
N TYR A 412 -19.82 14.97 12.55
CA TYR A 412 -18.68 14.18 12.98
C TYR A 412 -18.59 14.02 14.51
N LYS A 413 -19.61 14.42 15.28
CA LYS A 413 -19.59 14.36 16.75
C LYS A 413 -19.20 12.98 17.32
N ASP A 414 -19.54 11.91 16.61
CA ASP A 414 -19.26 10.51 16.97
C ASP A 414 -18.07 9.92 16.18
N PHE A 415 -17.39 10.71 15.34
CA PHE A 415 -16.23 10.28 14.54
C PHE A 415 -14.98 10.05 15.40
N PHE A 416 -14.83 10.83 16.47
CA PHE A 416 -13.76 10.71 17.46
C PHE A 416 -14.33 10.23 18.79
N ILE A 417 -13.46 9.72 19.66
CA ILE A 417 -13.90 9.18 20.95
C ILE A 417 -14.01 10.31 21.98
N ASP A 418 -15.25 10.64 22.33
CA ASP A 418 -15.55 11.42 23.54
C ASP A 418 -15.22 10.57 24.78
N TRP A 419 -14.27 11.05 25.58
CA TRP A 419 -13.79 10.36 26.77
C TRP A 419 -14.89 10.16 27.82
N ASN A 420 -15.75 11.17 28.01
CA ASN A 420 -16.82 11.09 29.00
C ASN A 420 -17.91 10.15 28.54
N ALA A 421 -18.25 10.16 27.24
CA ALA A 421 -19.19 9.20 26.68
C ALA A 421 -18.66 7.76 26.82
N PHE A 422 -17.38 7.55 26.53
CA PHE A 422 -16.74 6.23 26.65
C PHE A 422 -16.75 5.69 28.09
N TRP A 423 -16.50 6.53 29.09
CA TRP A 423 -16.46 6.14 30.50
C TRP A 423 -17.78 6.36 31.25
N ALA A 424 -18.89 6.60 30.54
CA ALA A 424 -20.19 6.82 31.16
C ALA A 424 -20.60 5.60 32.03
N GLY A 425 -20.86 5.85 33.32
CA GLY A 425 -21.19 4.79 34.28
C GLY A 425 -19.99 3.99 34.82
N HIS A 426 -18.77 4.33 34.42
CA HIS A 426 -17.54 3.62 34.76
C HIS A 426 -16.52 4.47 35.54
N GLY A 427 -16.97 5.55 36.17
CA GLY A 427 -16.13 6.48 36.92
C GLY A 427 -16.91 7.66 37.50
N GLU A 428 -16.18 8.65 38.04
CA GLU A 428 -16.74 9.86 38.62
C GLU A 428 -16.33 11.10 37.83
N LEU A 429 -17.27 12.05 37.63
CA LEU A 429 -16.97 13.33 36.97
C LEU A 429 -16.11 14.21 37.90
N THR A 430 -14.95 14.61 37.41
CA THR A 430 -14.03 15.52 38.12
C THR A 430 -14.48 16.99 38.02
N ALA A 431 -13.92 17.83 38.88
CA ALA A 431 -14.12 19.29 38.81
C ALA A 431 -13.60 19.90 37.49
N ASP A 432 -12.62 19.24 36.86
CA ASP A 432 -12.02 19.65 35.60
C ASP A 432 -12.84 19.22 34.36
N GLY A 433 -14.00 18.58 34.55
CA GLY A 433 -14.95 18.28 33.48
C GLY A 433 -14.75 16.96 32.74
N TYR A 434 -13.83 16.10 33.19
CA TYR A 434 -13.65 14.74 32.64
C TYR A 434 -14.00 13.66 33.67
N ILE A 435 -14.44 12.49 33.20
CA ILE A 435 -14.67 11.32 34.04
C ILE A 435 -13.32 10.71 34.42
N GLN A 436 -13.05 10.60 35.72
CA GLN A 436 -11.95 9.77 36.24
C GLN A 436 -12.44 8.32 36.29
N PRO A 437 -11.89 7.40 35.48
CA PRO A 437 -12.34 6.02 35.47
C PRO A 437 -12.05 5.33 36.80
N ALA A 438 -12.91 4.38 37.16
CA ALA A 438 -12.75 3.60 38.37
C ALA A 438 -11.40 2.84 38.35
N PRO A 439 -10.63 2.85 39.45
CA PRO A 439 -9.27 2.29 39.48
C PRO A 439 -9.16 0.86 38.96
N GLU A 440 -10.17 0.02 39.21
CA GLU A 440 -10.22 -1.38 38.77
C GLU A 440 -10.37 -1.57 37.26
N LEU A 441 -10.92 -0.58 36.54
CA LEU A 441 -11.12 -0.62 35.09
C LEU A 441 -9.94 -0.03 34.31
N ILE A 442 -9.13 0.82 34.95
CA ILE A 442 -8.02 1.52 34.29
C ILE A 442 -6.63 0.98 34.66
N LYS A 443 -6.51 0.20 35.75
CA LYS A 443 -5.22 -0.32 36.25
C LYS A 443 -4.39 -1.08 35.22
N ASP A 444 -5.04 -1.76 34.27
CA ASP A 444 -4.38 -2.60 33.25
C ASP A 444 -4.29 -1.89 31.89
N MET A 445 -4.77 -0.65 31.79
CA MET A 445 -4.74 0.13 30.55
C MET A 445 -3.30 0.50 30.19
N PHE A 446 -2.96 0.38 28.90
CA PHE A 446 -1.63 0.68 28.40
C PHE A 446 -1.48 2.17 28.07
N PHE A 447 -0.61 2.89 28.80
CA PHE A 447 -0.41 4.33 28.62
C PHE A 447 0.84 4.64 27.79
N ARG A 448 0.70 5.59 26.86
CA ARG A 448 1.81 6.08 26.01
C ARG A 448 2.34 7.45 26.42
N LYS A 449 1.70 8.11 27.39
CA LYS A 449 2.11 9.40 27.98
C LYS A 449 1.73 9.46 29.46
N PRO A 450 2.33 10.37 30.25
CA PRO A 450 1.92 10.60 31.63
C PRO A 450 0.47 11.08 31.74
N GLY A 451 -0.26 10.57 32.73
CA GLY A 451 -1.66 10.94 32.96
C GLY A 451 -2.65 10.24 32.02
N LEU A 452 -3.90 10.69 32.02
CA LEU A 452 -4.94 10.15 31.16
C LEU A 452 -4.70 10.54 29.69
N PRO A 453 -5.07 9.68 28.72
CA PRO A 453 -4.92 9.98 27.30
C PRO A 453 -6.04 10.89 26.80
N ILE A 454 -6.13 12.11 27.35
CA ILE A 454 -7.16 13.09 27.00
C ILE A 454 -6.56 14.38 26.45
N LEU A 455 -7.27 15.01 25.53
CA LEU A 455 -7.10 16.42 25.18
C LEU A 455 -8.42 17.14 25.51
N MET A 456 -8.35 18.17 26.37
CA MET A 456 -9.49 19.05 26.64
C MET A 456 -9.63 20.07 25.52
N VAL A 457 -10.79 20.11 24.86
CA VAL A 457 -11.10 21.08 23.81
C VAL A 457 -12.29 21.94 24.21
N ARG A 458 -12.22 23.24 23.90
CA ARG A 458 -13.30 24.18 24.16
C ARG A 458 -14.23 24.24 22.95
N LEU A 459 -15.50 23.91 23.13
CA LEU A 459 -16.53 23.96 22.10
C LEU A 459 -17.06 25.39 21.88
N PRO A 460 -17.77 25.67 20.76
CA PRO A 460 -18.31 26.99 20.45
C PRO A 460 -19.22 27.61 21.51
N ASP A 461 -19.88 26.78 22.31
CA ASP A 461 -20.76 27.22 23.41
C ASP A 461 -19.99 27.54 24.71
N GLY A 462 -18.65 27.40 24.68
CA GLY A 462 -17.75 27.65 25.80
C GLY A 462 -17.56 26.44 26.72
N THR A 463 -18.20 25.31 26.46
CA THR A 463 -18.01 24.09 27.26
C THR A 463 -16.67 23.43 26.97
N GLU A 464 -16.07 22.82 27.99
CA GLU A 464 -14.86 22.00 27.87
C GLU A 464 -15.26 20.55 27.67
N LYS A 465 -14.70 19.91 26.64
CA LYS A 465 -15.00 18.52 26.28
C LYS A 465 -13.71 17.69 26.19
N PRO A 466 -13.60 16.56 26.91
CA PRO A 466 -12.45 15.68 26.81
C PRO A 466 -12.59 14.71 25.63
N TYR A 467 -11.62 14.73 24.71
CA TYR A 467 -11.50 13.72 23.66
C TYR A 467 -10.30 12.81 23.91
N TRP A 468 -10.42 11.55 23.51
CA TRP A 468 -9.32 10.59 23.59
C TRP A 468 -8.16 11.01 22.66
N ASN A 469 -6.96 11.06 23.22
CA ASN A 469 -5.71 11.36 22.53
C ASN A 469 -4.60 10.50 23.15
N THR A 470 -4.28 9.39 22.49
CA THR A 470 -3.30 8.39 22.96
C THR A 470 -1.86 8.93 22.90
N PHE A 471 -1.56 9.75 21.88
CA PHE A 471 -0.20 10.16 21.52
C PHE A 471 0.04 11.66 21.76
N TYR A 472 0.68 12.36 20.81
CA TYR A 472 1.11 13.74 20.96
C TYR A 472 -0.08 14.72 20.96
N GLN A 473 0.09 15.81 21.70
CA GLN A 473 -0.81 16.96 21.72
C GLN A 473 -0.03 18.24 22.03
N GLU A 474 -0.60 19.36 21.62
CA GLU A 474 -0.12 20.69 21.95
C GLU A 474 -1.31 21.63 22.13
N VAL A 475 -1.30 22.42 23.21
CA VAL A 475 -2.28 23.50 23.44
C VAL A 475 -1.51 24.81 23.42
N ARG A 476 -1.88 25.70 22.51
CA ARG A 476 -1.27 27.02 22.36
C ARG A 476 -2.25 28.11 22.77
N TYR A 477 -1.74 29.06 23.53
CA TYR A 477 -2.48 30.25 23.95
C TYR A 477 -1.98 31.47 23.18
N THR A 478 -2.89 32.18 22.53
CA THR A 478 -2.55 33.45 21.86
C THR A 478 -2.67 34.60 22.86
N ALA A 479 -1.60 35.36 23.04
CA ALA A 479 -1.63 36.53 23.90
C ALA A 479 -2.62 37.57 23.34
N PRO A 480 -3.53 38.12 24.17
CA PRO A 480 -4.56 39.02 23.70
C PRO A 480 -3.96 40.39 23.36
N GLY A 481 -4.44 41.01 22.28
CA GLY A 481 -4.10 42.39 21.96
C GLY A 481 -4.69 43.37 22.97
N THR A 482 -4.10 44.56 23.08
CA THR A 482 -4.62 45.62 23.98
C THR A 482 -6.08 45.97 23.65
N GLN A 483 -6.45 46.07 22.37
CA GLN A 483 -7.82 46.38 21.97
C GLN A 483 -8.80 45.23 22.25
N ASP A 484 -8.34 43.99 22.19
CA ASP A 484 -9.17 42.81 22.49
C ASP A 484 -9.50 42.77 23.98
N LEU A 485 -8.52 43.08 24.85
CA LEU A 485 -8.75 43.25 26.28
C LEU A 485 -9.72 44.39 26.57
N MET A 486 -9.59 45.55 25.90
CA MET A 486 -10.54 46.65 26.08
C MET A 486 -11.97 46.22 25.74
N LYS A 487 -12.16 45.49 24.63
CA LYS A 487 -13.48 44.99 24.22
C LYS A 487 -14.04 43.98 25.23
N ALA A 488 -13.21 43.06 25.72
CA ALA A 488 -13.64 41.99 26.63
C ALA A 488 -13.92 42.49 28.06
N THR A 489 -13.21 43.52 28.52
CA THR A 489 -13.20 43.93 29.95
C THR A 489 -13.77 45.32 30.21
N GLY A 490 -13.89 46.17 29.18
CA GLY A 490 -14.24 47.59 29.34
C GLY A 490 -13.10 48.47 29.88
N LEU A 491 -11.89 47.93 30.06
CA LEU A 491 -10.73 48.69 30.54
C LEU A 491 -10.34 49.82 29.58
N GLN A 492 -9.81 50.92 30.13
CA GLN A 492 -9.17 51.98 29.35
C GLN A 492 -7.82 51.51 28.79
N TYR A 493 -7.41 52.06 27.64
CA TYR A 493 -6.23 51.63 26.88
C TYR A 493 -4.97 51.41 27.72
N GLY A 494 -4.58 52.37 28.56
CA GLY A 494 -3.35 52.25 29.37
C GLY A 494 -3.40 51.08 30.37
N ARG A 495 -4.57 50.81 30.97
CA ARG A 495 -4.79 49.67 31.86
C ARG A 495 -4.78 48.35 31.09
N ALA A 496 -5.47 48.31 29.96
CA ALA A 496 -5.48 47.15 29.08
C ALA A 496 -4.09 46.81 28.52
N GLN A 497 -3.26 47.82 28.22
CA GLN A 497 -1.90 47.62 27.69
C GLN A 497 -0.98 46.95 28.73
N VAL A 498 -1.05 47.39 29.98
CA VAL A 498 -0.28 46.79 31.09
C VAL A 498 -0.71 45.35 31.31
N LEU A 499 -2.02 45.09 31.38
CA LEU A 499 -2.54 43.74 31.60
C LEU A 499 -2.20 42.81 30.42
N ALA A 500 -2.31 43.29 29.18
CA ALA A 500 -1.90 42.53 27.99
C ALA A 500 -0.42 42.12 28.07
N GLY A 501 0.47 43.02 28.51
CA GLY A 501 1.88 42.71 28.70
C GLY A 501 2.13 41.65 29.78
N ARG A 502 1.37 41.68 30.89
CA ARG A 502 1.47 40.67 31.97
C ARG A 502 0.99 39.30 31.51
N VAL A 503 -0.15 39.25 30.83
CA VAL A 503 -0.68 38.00 30.27
C VAL A 503 0.27 37.44 29.21
N ALA A 504 0.78 38.28 28.30
CA ALA A 504 1.74 37.86 27.29
C ALA A 504 3.02 37.28 27.91
N ALA A 505 3.55 37.91 28.97
CA ALA A 505 4.71 37.42 29.70
C ALA A 505 4.46 36.07 30.38
N ALA A 506 3.29 35.90 31.02
CA ALA A 506 2.89 34.64 31.62
C ALA A 506 2.82 33.51 30.58
N LEU A 507 2.11 33.74 29.46
CA LEU A 507 1.98 32.75 28.39
C LEU A 507 3.33 32.41 27.74
N ALA A 508 4.20 33.41 27.52
CA ALA A 508 5.54 33.20 26.99
C ALA A 508 6.44 32.36 27.92
N SER A 509 6.14 32.34 29.22
CA SER A 509 6.80 31.48 30.20
C SER A 509 6.16 30.10 30.38
N GLY A 510 5.15 29.77 29.57
CA GLY A 510 4.42 28.50 29.62
C GLY A 510 3.35 28.41 30.71
N GLN A 511 3.01 29.52 31.36
CA GLN A 511 1.93 29.58 32.35
C GLN A 511 0.55 29.56 31.68
N ARG A 512 -0.45 29.05 32.38
CA ARG A 512 -1.85 29.12 31.94
C ARG A 512 -2.42 30.53 32.07
N PRO A 513 -3.47 30.90 31.30
CA PRO A 513 -4.04 32.25 31.35
C PRO A 513 -4.45 32.68 32.76
N GLY A 514 -4.99 31.76 33.57
CA GLY A 514 -5.42 32.02 34.94
C GLY A 514 -4.31 32.22 35.98
N GLU A 515 -3.05 31.96 35.60
CA GLU A 515 -1.86 32.05 36.46
C GLU A 515 -1.09 33.38 36.28
N ALA A 516 -1.52 34.23 35.34
CA ALA A 516 -0.91 35.54 35.12
C ALA A 516 -1.09 36.48 36.34
N ASP A 517 -0.26 37.52 36.42
CA ASP A 517 -0.35 38.53 37.48
C ASP A 517 -1.53 39.50 37.27
N PHE A 518 -2.64 39.20 37.93
CA PHE A 518 -3.85 40.02 37.95
C PHE A 518 -3.90 41.04 39.11
N ALA A 519 -2.81 41.30 39.85
CA ALA A 519 -2.83 42.25 40.95
C ALA A 519 -3.26 43.65 40.47
N GLY A 520 -4.38 44.16 41.00
CA GLY A 520 -5.01 45.42 40.59
C GLY A 520 -5.92 45.35 39.36
N TYR A 521 -6.24 44.13 38.90
CA TYR A 521 -7.10 43.80 37.76
C TYR A 521 -8.02 42.60 38.08
N GLU A 522 -8.33 42.37 39.35
CA GLU A 522 -9.12 41.22 39.81
C GLU A 522 -10.52 41.21 39.20
N ASP A 523 -11.10 42.39 38.93
CA ASP A 523 -12.39 42.59 38.28
C ASP A 523 -12.40 42.17 36.80
N ALA A 524 -11.23 42.20 36.14
CA ALA A 524 -11.07 41.83 34.74
C ALA A 524 -10.57 40.39 34.55
N ARG A 525 -10.18 39.68 35.63
CA ARG A 525 -9.54 38.36 35.57
C ARG A 525 -10.33 37.37 34.74
N ASP A 526 -11.59 37.13 35.10
CA ASP A 526 -12.37 36.05 34.49
C ASP A 526 -12.66 36.34 33.00
N ALA A 527 -12.95 37.60 32.65
CA ALA A 527 -13.13 38.01 31.25
C ALA A 527 -11.85 37.88 30.41
N VAL A 528 -10.68 38.15 31.00
CA VAL A 528 -9.38 37.97 30.33
C VAL A 528 -9.08 36.50 30.15
N VAL A 529 -9.26 35.69 31.20
CA VAL A 529 -9.09 34.24 31.15
C VAL A 529 -10.01 33.67 30.08
N ASP A 530 -11.31 33.96 30.10
CA ASP A 530 -12.24 33.48 29.07
C ASP A 530 -11.87 33.91 27.66
N LEU A 531 -11.38 35.15 27.45
CA LEU A 531 -10.92 35.58 26.14
C LEU A 531 -9.72 34.77 25.65
N VAL A 532 -8.74 34.52 26.50
CA VAL A 532 -7.51 33.80 26.11
C VAL A 532 -7.81 32.30 25.95
N GLU A 533 -8.57 31.74 26.88
CA GLU A 533 -9.02 30.35 26.86
C GLU A 533 -9.94 30.08 25.63
N GLY A 534 -10.76 31.05 25.22
CA GLY A 534 -11.60 30.98 24.02
C GLY A 534 -10.83 31.12 22.69
N ASN A 535 -9.57 31.57 22.73
CA ASN A 535 -8.69 31.71 21.56
C ASN A 535 -7.55 30.67 21.57
N ARG A 536 -7.74 29.56 22.32
CA ARG A 536 -6.83 28.42 22.28
C ARG A 536 -6.78 27.81 20.89
N THR A 537 -5.59 27.39 20.48
CA THR A 537 -5.41 26.53 19.31
C THR A 537 -4.79 25.21 19.75
N TYR A 538 -5.11 24.17 19.00
CA TYR A 538 -4.81 22.80 19.36
C TYR A 538 -4.09 22.12 18.20
N LEU A 539 -3.10 21.30 18.53
CA LEU A 539 -2.62 20.22 17.68
C LEU A 539 -2.72 18.92 18.46
N GLY A 540 -2.93 17.81 17.77
CA GLY A 540 -2.99 16.53 18.44
C GLY A 540 -3.49 15.39 17.55
N GLN A 541 -3.14 14.18 17.96
CA GLN A 541 -3.53 12.93 17.33
C GLN A 541 -4.80 12.40 17.98
N MET A 542 -5.97 12.80 17.46
CA MET A 542 -7.28 12.50 18.05
C MET A 542 -7.74 11.10 17.64
N ASP A 543 -8.01 10.23 18.62
CA ASP A 543 -8.34 8.83 18.35
C ASP A 543 -9.72 8.69 17.69
N LEU A 544 -9.77 7.89 16.62
CA LEU A 544 -10.98 7.62 15.84
C LEU A 544 -11.88 6.62 16.56
N ASN A 545 -13.18 6.80 16.42
CA ASN A 545 -14.19 5.89 16.94
C ASN A 545 -14.57 4.84 15.90
N ILE A 546 -13.99 3.64 15.98
CA ILE A 546 -14.27 2.55 15.05
C ILE A 546 -15.71 1.99 15.11
N SER A 547 -16.54 2.45 16.07
CA SER A 547 -17.97 2.16 16.08
C SER A 547 -18.79 3.09 15.17
N SER A 548 -18.17 4.17 14.67
CA SER A 548 -18.81 5.14 13.78
C SER A 548 -18.77 4.67 12.31
N PRO A 549 -19.92 4.63 11.60
CA PRO A 549 -19.94 4.30 10.18
C PRO A 549 -19.09 5.27 9.33
N LEU A 550 -19.03 6.54 9.71
CA LEU A 550 -18.24 7.55 8.99
C LEU A 550 -16.73 7.27 9.05
N VAL A 551 -16.24 6.61 10.11
CA VAL A 551 -14.84 6.19 10.20
C VAL A 551 -14.54 5.07 9.20
N TRP A 552 -15.48 4.15 8.98
CA TRP A 552 -15.33 3.09 7.97
C TRP A 552 -15.43 3.62 6.53
N GLU A 553 -16.25 4.63 6.28
CA GLU A 553 -16.24 5.36 5.01
C GLU A 553 -14.88 6.05 4.79
N PHE A 554 -14.36 6.75 5.81
CA PHE A 554 -13.03 7.35 5.77
C PHE A 554 -11.92 6.31 5.53
N TYR A 555 -12.00 5.13 6.13
CA TYR A 555 -11.05 4.04 5.89
C TYR A 555 -11.10 3.55 4.43
N ALA A 556 -12.30 3.35 3.89
CA ALA A 556 -12.48 2.94 2.49
C ALA A 556 -11.91 3.99 1.52
N ASP A 557 -12.26 5.26 1.71
CA ASP A 557 -11.79 6.38 0.89
C ASP A 557 -10.26 6.53 0.96
N THR A 558 -9.69 6.34 2.15
CA THR A 558 -8.24 6.39 2.35
C THR A 558 -7.55 5.27 1.57
N LEU A 559 -8.03 4.04 1.69
CA LEU A 559 -7.46 2.90 0.96
C LEU A 559 -7.62 3.07 -0.57
N ASP A 560 -8.74 3.60 -1.06
CA ASP A 560 -8.94 3.94 -2.47
C ASP A 560 -7.90 4.96 -2.96
N LYS A 561 -7.62 5.96 -2.13
CA LYS A 561 -6.65 7.00 -2.44
C LYS A 561 -5.22 6.47 -2.48
N LEU A 562 -4.83 5.66 -1.50
CA LEU A 562 -3.52 5.00 -1.46
C LEU A 562 -3.33 4.08 -2.66
N ALA A 563 -4.33 3.26 -3.00
CA ALA A 563 -4.31 2.45 -4.22
C ALA A 563 -4.20 3.32 -5.48
N GLY A 564 -4.93 4.44 -5.53
CA GLY A 564 -4.89 5.42 -6.62
C GLY A 564 -3.52 6.10 -6.79
N TYR A 565 -2.71 6.16 -5.74
CA TYR A 565 -1.30 6.59 -5.78
C TYR A 565 -0.33 5.49 -6.21
N GLY A 566 -0.79 4.26 -6.40
CA GLY A 566 0.02 3.11 -6.82
C GLY A 566 0.58 2.28 -5.67
N ALA A 567 -0.01 2.37 -4.47
CA ALA A 567 0.36 1.52 -3.34
C ALA A 567 0.19 0.04 -3.68
N GLN A 568 1.19 -0.77 -3.29
CA GLN A 568 1.10 -2.24 -3.24
C GLN A 568 1.03 -2.73 -1.79
N ILE A 569 1.67 -2.01 -0.88
CA ILE A 569 1.70 -2.31 0.55
C ILE A 569 1.12 -1.13 1.32
N VAL A 570 0.29 -1.41 2.31
CA VAL A 570 -0.19 -0.42 3.26
C VAL A 570 0.25 -0.84 4.66
N ARG A 571 1.10 -0.02 5.29
CA ARG A 571 1.52 -0.21 6.67
C ARG A 571 0.40 0.26 7.59
N LEU A 572 -0.04 -0.58 8.51
CA LEU A 572 -1.02 -0.18 9.52
C LEU A 572 -0.29 0.38 10.74
N ASP A 573 -0.26 1.69 10.88
CA ASP A 573 0.36 2.35 12.02
C ASP A 573 -0.55 2.28 13.25
N ALA A 574 0.03 1.97 14.41
CA ALA A 574 -0.64 2.02 15.71
C ALA A 574 -2.00 1.30 15.78
N PHE A 575 -2.25 0.31 14.91
CA PHE A 575 -3.55 -0.37 14.80
C PHE A 575 -3.97 -1.05 16.11
N ALA A 576 -2.99 -1.49 16.89
CA ALA A 576 -3.19 -2.16 18.18
C ALA A 576 -3.96 -1.30 19.19
N TYR A 577 -3.97 0.02 19.04
CA TYR A 577 -4.63 0.98 19.94
C TYR A 577 -6.06 1.31 19.52
N ALA A 578 -6.47 0.98 18.28
CA ALA A 578 -7.76 1.43 17.75
C ALA A 578 -8.96 0.80 18.49
N PRO A 579 -8.99 -0.52 18.78
CA PRO A 579 -10.07 -1.11 19.57
C PRO A 579 -9.95 -0.72 21.05
N LYS A 580 -11.00 -0.09 21.58
CA LYS A 580 -11.06 0.38 22.96
C LYS A 580 -12.34 -0.10 23.63
N GLU A 581 -12.21 -0.58 24.87
CA GLU A 581 -13.33 -1.03 25.69
C GLU A 581 -13.03 -0.77 27.19
N PRO A 582 -13.98 -0.26 27.98
CA PRO A 582 -13.79 -0.08 29.41
C PRO A 582 -13.37 -1.38 30.11
N GLY A 583 -12.31 -1.33 30.93
CA GLY A 583 -11.80 -2.49 31.65
C GLY A 583 -10.78 -3.36 30.90
N LEU A 584 -10.56 -3.12 29.61
CA LEU A 584 -9.51 -3.79 28.83
C LEU A 584 -8.21 -2.97 28.78
N LYS A 585 -7.15 -3.58 28.24
CA LYS A 585 -5.83 -2.95 28.13
C LYS A 585 -5.81 -1.77 27.16
N ASN A 586 -6.73 -1.74 26.19
CA ASN A 586 -6.78 -0.77 25.09
C ASN A 586 -5.47 -0.75 24.27
N PHE A 587 -4.88 -1.95 24.18
CA PHE A 587 -3.74 -2.29 23.34
C PHE A 587 -3.83 -3.79 23.07
N LEU A 588 -4.01 -4.17 21.80
CA LEU A 588 -4.24 -5.57 21.39
C LEU A 588 -5.38 -6.24 22.16
N ASN A 589 -6.52 -5.56 22.25
CA ASN A 589 -7.71 -6.14 22.86
C ASN A 589 -8.19 -7.34 22.03
N ASP A 590 -8.40 -8.49 22.68
CA ASP A 590 -8.88 -9.72 22.05
C ASP A 590 -10.36 -9.93 22.43
N PRO A 591 -11.30 -10.13 21.47
CA PRO A 591 -11.10 -10.33 20.02
C PRO A 591 -11.05 -9.05 19.17
N GLY A 592 -11.35 -7.87 19.73
CA GLY A 592 -11.61 -6.65 18.96
C GLY A 592 -10.52 -6.22 17.97
N THR A 593 -9.24 -6.44 18.27
CA THR A 593 -8.13 -6.19 17.35
C THR A 593 -8.17 -7.09 16.13
N TRP A 594 -8.49 -8.37 16.30
CA TRP A 594 -8.54 -9.32 15.19
C TRP A 594 -9.75 -9.06 14.29
N ASP A 595 -10.89 -8.68 14.87
CA ASP A 595 -12.08 -8.33 14.12
C ASP A 595 -11.87 -7.05 13.29
N LEU A 596 -11.23 -6.03 13.87
CA LEU A 596 -10.82 -4.81 13.16
C LEU A 596 -9.88 -5.14 11.99
N LEU A 597 -8.82 -5.92 12.25
CA LEU A 597 -7.87 -6.31 11.22
C LEU A 597 -8.52 -7.10 10.09
N ALA A 598 -9.44 -8.01 10.39
CA ALA A 598 -10.15 -8.78 9.38
C ALA A 598 -10.99 -7.90 8.45
N GLN A 599 -11.74 -6.94 9.01
CA GLN A 599 -12.55 -6.00 8.24
C GLN A 599 -11.69 -5.05 7.39
N VAL A 600 -10.59 -4.52 7.96
CA VAL A 600 -9.65 -3.67 7.21
C VAL A 600 -8.95 -4.47 6.11
N LYS A 601 -8.61 -5.74 6.35
CA LYS A 601 -8.08 -6.66 5.34
C LYS A 601 -9.07 -6.86 4.19
N GLU A 602 -10.33 -7.11 4.47
CA GLU A 602 -11.36 -7.22 3.43
C GLU A 602 -11.45 -5.96 2.56
N LEU A 603 -11.37 -4.76 3.16
CA LEU A 603 -11.33 -3.51 2.41
C LEU A 603 -10.06 -3.36 1.56
N ALA A 604 -8.91 -3.74 2.09
CA ALA A 604 -7.61 -3.62 1.42
C ALA A 604 -7.45 -4.65 0.28
N ASP A 605 -7.87 -5.90 0.50
CA ASP A 605 -7.79 -6.96 -0.50
C ASP A 605 -8.61 -6.58 -1.73
N ARG A 606 -9.83 -6.05 -1.55
CA ARG A 606 -10.65 -5.50 -2.66
C ARG A 606 -10.00 -4.35 -3.44
N ARG A 607 -8.82 -3.87 -3.04
CA ARG A 607 -8.05 -2.84 -3.73
C ARG A 607 -6.68 -3.35 -4.20
N GLY A 608 -6.40 -4.65 -4.03
CA GLY A 608 -5.10 -5.24 -4.32
C GLY A 608 -4.00 -4.83 -3.34
N LEU A 609 -4.36 -4.29 -2.17
CA LEU A 609 -3.41 -3.78 -1.19
C LEU A 609 -3.01 -4.86 -0.20
N LYS A 610 -1.71 -5.00 0.05
CA LYS A 610 -1.18 -5.90 1.06
C LYS A 610 -0.95 -5.18 2.37
N LEU A 611 -1.56 -5.69 3.43
CA LEU A 611 -1.45 -5.08 4.75
C LEU A 611 -0.19 -5.56 5.46
N LEU A 612 0.54 -4.59 6.01
CA LEU A 612 1.72 -4.79 6.84
C LEU A 612 1.45 -4.14 8.21
N PRO A 613 0.82 -4.86 9.15
CA PRO A 613 0.53 -4.32 10.45
C PRO A 613 1.83 -4.08 11.24
N GLU A 614 2.03 -2.86 11.72
CA GLU A 614 3.16 -2.58 12.60
C GLU A 614 2.83 -2.96 14.03
N ILE A 615 3.59 -3.92 14.56
CA ILE A 615 3.44 -4.39 15.93
C ILE A 615 4.79 -4.72 16.54
N HIS A 616 5.10 -4.03 17.63
CA HIS A 616 6.20 -4.39 18.52
C HIS A 616 5.65 -5.28 19.64
N SER A 617 5.96 -6.57 19.57
CA SER A 617 5.61 -7.58 20.56
C SER A 617 6.81 -8.48 20.82
N THR A 618 6.89 -9.04 22.02
CA THR A 618 7.96 -10.00 22.32
C THR A 618 7.81 -11.26 21.47
N TYR A 619 8.92 -11.86 21.05
CA TYR A 619 8.90 -13.15 20.36
C TYR A 619 8.10 -14.21 21.15
N ALA A 620 8.24 -14.23 22.48
CA ALA A 620 7.53 -15.16 23.37
C ALA A 620 5.99 -15.07 23.30
N GLU A 621 5.42 -13.93 22.89
CA GLU A 621 3.97 -13.76 22.77
C GLU A 621 3.40 -14.38 21.48
N GLY A 622 4.24 -14.71 20.49
CA GLY A 622 3.81 -15.41 19.27
C GLY A 622 2.89 -14.61 18.34
N ILE A 623 2.70 -13.30 18.56
CA ILE A 623 1.75 -12.48 17.79
C ILE A 623 2.11 -12.41 16.30
N HIS A 624 3.41 -12.39 15.98
CA HIS A 624 3.90 -12.44 14.60
C HIS A 624 3.44 -13.71 13.87
N GLU A 625 3.37 -14.86 14.56
CA GLU A 625 2.85 -16.11 13.98
C GLU A 625 1.34 -16.03 13.73
N VAL A 626 0.60 -15.41 14.65
CA VAL A 626 -0.85 -15.21 14.52
C VAL A 626 -1.16 -14.32 13.32
N LEU A 627 -0.40 -13.24 13.11
CA LEU A 627 -0.55 -12.36 11.95
C LEU A 627 -0.24 -13.09 10.65
N ALA A 628 0.88 -13.80 10.59
CA ALA A 628 1.27 -14.57 9.41
C ALA A 628 0.20 -15.63 9.05
N ALA A 629 -0.29 -16.38 10.04
CA ALA A 629 -1.34 -17.38 9.84
C ALA A 629 -2.68 -16.79 9.35
N LYS A 630 -2.91 -15.49 9.59
CA LYS A 630 -4.08 -14.74 9.10
C LYS A 630 -3.85 -14.08 7.73
N GLY A 631 -2.69 -14.32 7.09
CA GLY A 631 -2.37 -13.82 5.76
C GLY A 631 -1.87 -12.38 5.70
N PHE A 632 -1.38 -11.83 6.82
CA PHE A 632 -0.72 -10.52 6.85
C PHE A 632 0.77 -10.67 6.58
N LEU A 633 1.36 -9.64 5.95
CA LEU A 633 2.81 -9.46 6.01
C LEU A 633 3.22 -9.05 7.43
N THR A 634 4.40 -9.44 7.88
CA THR A 634 4.92 -9.01 9.19
C THR A 634 6.23 -8.26 9.03
N TYR A 635 6.51 -7.29 9.91
CA TYR A 635 7.87 -6.79 10.03
C TYR A 635 8.77 -7.84 10.70
N ASP A 636 10.00 -7.99 10.23
CA ASP A 636 11.04 -8.70 10.99
C ASP A 636 11.75 -7.72 11.92
N PHE A 637 11.11 -7.43 13.06
CA PHE A 637 11.71 -6.62 14.12
C PHE A 637 12.74 -7.39 14.95
N PHE A 638 12.93 -8.69 14.72
CA PHE A 638 13.93 -9.48 15.43
C PHE A 638 15.31 -9.34 14.76
N LEU A 639 15.35 -9.37 13.43
CA LEU A 639 16.60 -9.34 12.65
C LEU A 639 17.58 -8.22 13.04
N PRO A 640 17.17 -6.94 13.23
CA PRO A 640 18.11 -5.86 13.58
C PRO A 640 18.95 -6.18 14.81
N GLY A 641 18.28 -6.55 15.91
CA GLY A 641 18.98 -6.87 17.16
C GLY A 641 19.72 -8.20 17.11
N LEU A 642 19.14 -9.22 16.47
CA LEU A 642 19.79 -10.53 16.29
C LEU A 642 21.11 -10.43 15.53
N LEU A 643 21.17 -9.56 14.52
CA LEU A 643 22.34 -9.44 13.67
C LEU A 643 23.48 -8.70 14.37
N ILE A 644 23.16 -7.67 15.18
CA ILE A 644 24.16 -7.03 16.05
C ILE A 644 24.68 -8.03 17.09
N ASP A 645 23.79 -8.77 17.76
CA ASP A 645 24.18 -9.83 18.74
C ASP A 645 25.06 -10.91 18.07
N ALA A 646 24.67 -11.40 16.89
CA ALA A 646 25.43 -12.41 16.17
C ALA A 646 26.83 -11.93 15.81
N LEU A 647 26.97 -10.70 15.32
CA LEU A 647 28.27 -10.11 14.96
C LEU A 647 29.16 -9.87 16.19
N ASP A 648 28.59 -9.33 17.27
CA ASP A 648 29.35 -9.06 18.49
C ASP A 648 29.78 -10.35 19.22
N ARG A 649 28.97 -11.41 19.14
CA ARG A 649 29.28 -12.73 19.74
C ARG A 649 30.01 -13.69 18.79
N ARG A 650 30.06 -13.38 17.50
CA ARG A 650 30.55 -14.26 16.43
C ARG A 650 29.80 -15.60 16.38
N ASP A 651 28.48 -15.54 16.53
CA ASP A 651 27.60 -16.70 16.64
C ASP A 651 26.28 -16.50 15.86
N ALA A 652 26.13 -17.22 14.75
CA ALA A 652 24.97 -17.21 13.88
C ALA A 652 23.88 -18.22 14.29
N SER A 653 24.02 -18.95 15.40
CA SER A 653 23.10 -20.03 15.76
C SER A 653 21.65 -19.55 15.93
N THR A 654 21.47 -18.36 16.51
CA THR A 654 20.12 -17.78 16.68
C THR A 654 19.53 -17.32 15.34
N LEU A 655 20.36 -16.76 14.44
CA LEU A 655 19.94 -16.40 13.08
C LEU A 655 19.52 -17.63 12.27
N LYS A 656 20.29 -18.73 12.34
CA LYS A 656 19.93 -19.99 11.66
C LYS A 656 18.60 -20.54 12.13
N ARG A 657 18.36 -20.53 13.46
CA ARG A 657 17.09 -20.93 14.04
C ARG A 657 15.95 -20.05 13.53
N TRP A 658 16.14 -18.74 13.50
CA TRP A 658 15.13 -17.81 13.02
C TRP A 658 14.81 -18.01 11.53
N ILE A 659 15.82 -18.21 10.67
CA ILE A 659 15.60 -18.57 9.25
C ILE A 659 14.78 -19.86 9.13
N ALA A 660 15.13 -20.90 9.88
CA ALA A 660 14.41 -22.16 9.85
C ALA A 660 12.95 -22.01 10.30
N GLU A 661 12.67 -21.16 11.29
CA GLU A 661 11.31 -20.87 11.75
C GLU A 661 10.48 -20.11 10.71
N LEU A 662 11.06 -19.08 10.08
CA LEU A 662 10.41 -18.34 8.99
C LEU A 662 9.93 -19.29 7.88
N LEU A 663 10.81 -20.22 7.47
CA LEU A 663 10.52 -21.18 6.41
C LEU A 663 9.51 -22.25 6.85
N ALA A 664 9.68 -22.82 8.05
CA ALA A 664 8.80 -23.88 8.54
C ALA A 664 7.37 -23.40 8.81
N LYS A 665 7.19 -22.11 9.14
CA LYS A 665 5.90 -21.51 9.49
C LYS A 665 5.33 -20.63 8.39
N ASP A 666 5.95 -20.57 7.23
CA ASP A 666 5.51 -19.77 6.07
C ASP A 666 5.29 -18.28 6.42
N ILE A 667 6.24 -17.69 7.17
CA ILE A 667 6.14 -16.31 7.66
C ILE A 667 6.77 -15.36 6.63
N HIS A 668 5.92 -14.58 5.96
CA HIS A 668 6.35 -13.59 4.97
C HIS A 668 6.66 -12.23 5.60
N THR A 669 7.94 -11.87 5.61
CA THR A 669 8.41 -10.67 6.29
C THR A 669 8.77 -9.52 5.35
N VAL A 670 8.65 -8.29 5.86
CA VAL A 670 9.47 -7.15 5.46
C VAL A 670 10.58 -6.99 6.49
N ASN A 671 11.82 -7.29 6.11
CA ASN A 671 12.96 -7.23 7.04
C ASN A 671 13.71 -5.90 6.92
N MET A 672 14.48 -5.53 7.94
CA MET A 672 15.22 -4.26 7.97
C MET A 672 16.51 -4.36 8.78
N LEU A 673 17.36 -3.33 8.66
CA LEU A 673 18.46 -3.05 9.59
C LEU A 673 18.06 -1.84 10.46
N GLY A 674 18.22 -0.62 9.95
CA GLY A 674 17.61 0.59 10.48
C GLY A 674 16.21 0.85 9.90
N CYS A 675 15.50 1.78 10.55
CA CYS A 675 14.27 2.40 10.06
C CYS A 675 14.11 3.80 10.68
N HIS A 676 12.96 4.44 10.48
CA HIS A 676 12.67 5.76 11.05
C HIS A 676 12.55 5.78 12.59
N ASP A 677 12.47 4.62 13.24
CA ASP A 677 12.38 4.44 14.69
C ASP A 677 13.68 3.87 15.28
N GLY A 678 13.69 3.59 16.59
CA GLY A 678 14.88 3.01 17.24
C GLY A 678 15.01 1.51 16.98
N ILE A 679 16.20 0.96 17.23
CA ILE A 679 16.48 -0.48 17.09
C ILE A 679 15.61 -1.25 18.11
N PRO A 680 14.72 -2.16 17.67
CA PRO A 680 13.88 -2.96 18.56
C PRO A 680 14.72 -3.97 19.35
N LEU A 681 14.55 -3.97 20.68
CA LEU A 681 15.28 -4.88 21.58
C LEU A 681 14.34 -5.64 22.52
N LEU A 682 13.19 -5.07 22.87
CA LEU A 682 12.15 -5.77 23.63
C LEU A 682 11.62 -6.99 22.85
N ASP A 683 11.49 -6.82 21.54
CA ASP A 683 10.97 -7.81 20.59
C ASP A 683 11.75 -9.14 20.66
N LEU A 684 13.04 -9.09 21.03
CA LEU A 684 13.91 -10.27 21.13
C LEU A 684 13.61 -11.15 22.35
N LYS A 685 12.79 -10.69 23.31
CA LYS A 685 12.50 -11.44 24.53
C LYS A 685 11.82 -12.77 24.21
N GLY A 686 12.46 -13.86 24.63
CA GLY A 686 12.05 -15.24 24.31
C GLY A 686 12.90 -15.88 23.22
N LEU A 687 13.47 -15.07 22.32
CA LEU A 687 14.44 -15.52 21.32
C LEU A 687 15.87 -15.42 21.85
N LEU A 688 16.16 -14.33 22.57
CA LEU A 688 17.36 -14.10 23.38
C LEU A 688 17.01 -14.11 24.88
N ASP A 689 17.97 -14.48 25.71
CA ASP A 689 17.87 -14.30 27.16
C ASP A 689 18.07 -12.83 27.56
N GLU A 690 17.60 -12.47 28.75
CA GLU A 690 17.61 -11.08 29.22
C GLU A 690 19.03 -10.52 29.42
N GLU A 691 19.99 -11.37 29.81
CA GLU A 691 21.40 -10.95 29.96
C GLU A 691 22.01 -10.53 28.61
N ARG A 692 21.74 -11.30 27.55
CA ARG A 692 22.17 -10.97 26.18
C ARG A 692 21.52 -9.69 25.68
N ILE A 693 20.23 -9.50 25.94
CA ILE A 693 19.53 -8.27 25.53
C ILE A 693 20.09 -7.05 26.27
N GLN A 694 20.37 -7.16 27.58
CA GLN A 694 21.01 -6.08 28.34
C GLN A 694 22.42 -5.77 27.83
N ALA A 695 23.22 -6.78 27.51
CA ALA A 695 24.55 -6.59 26.93
C ALA A 695 24.48 -5.86 25.57
N LEU A 696 23.47 -6.19 24.75
CA LEU A 696 23.21 -5.53 23.48
C LEU A 696 22.83 -4.05 23.66
N ILE A 697 21.93 -3.74 24.60
CA ILE A 697 21.57 -2.35 24.96
C ILE A 697 22.83 -1.58 25.37
N GLN A 698 23.61 -2.12 26.31
CA GLN A 698 24.83 -1.48 26.80
C GLN A 698 25.84 -1.23 25.67
N THR A 699 25.93 -2.17 24.73
CA THR A 699 26.81 -2.04 23.56
C THR A 699 26.37 -0.89 22.66
N ILE A 700 25.08 -0.82 22.30
CA ILE A 700 24.58 0.24 21.40
C ILE A 700 24.65 1.61 22.09
N VAL A 701 24.33 1.69 23.39
CA VAL A 701 24.48 2.91 24.20
C VAL A 701 25.95 3.32 24.31
N GLY A 702 26.85 2.37 24.51
CA GLY A 702 28.30 2.61 24.52
C GLY A 702 28.83 3.10 23.17
N ARG A 703 28.11 2.83 22.08
CA ARG A 703 28.35 3.36 20.72
C ARG A 703 27.60 4.68 20.44
N GLY A 704 27.03 5.31 21.46
CA GLY A 704 26.38 6.63 21.37
C GLY A 704 24.86 6.60 21.19
N GLY A 705 24.19 5.45 21.34
CA GLY A 705 22.74 5.37 21.29
C GLY A 705 22.04 5.88 22.55
N TYR A 706 20.76 6.28 22.41
CA TYR A 706 19.90 6.67 23.53
C TYR A 706 18.80 5.62 23.77
N VAL A 707 18.62 5.20 25.02
CA VAL A 707 17.54 4.28 25.40
C VAL A 707 16.20 5.01 25.37
N LYS A 708 15.18 4.34 24.85
CA LYS A 708 13.77 4.75 24.96
C LYS A 708 13.04 3.80 25.90
N ASP A 709 12.66 4.33 27.07
CA ASP A 709 11.91 3.59 28.09
C ASP A 709 10.38 3.73 27.88
N LEU A 710 9.63 2.70 28.25
CA LEU A 710 8.17 2.76 28.37
C LEU A 710 7.79 3.43 29.71
N HIS A 711 7.07 4.55 29.65
CA HIS A 711 6.64 5.28 30.85
C HIS A 711 5.67 4.43 31.70
N GLY A 712 6.06 4.07 32.92
CA GLY A 712 5.16 3.47 33.92
C GLY A 712 5.64 2.18 34.60
N ALA A 713 6.68 1.51 34.10
CA ALA A 713 7.24 0.31 34.74
C ALA A 713 8.78 0.36 34.76
N LYS A 714 9.39 0.11 35.93
CA LYS A 714 10.86 -0.07 36.03
C LYS A 714 11.27 -1.30 35.19
N ASN A 715 12.35 -1.18 34.42
CA ASN A 715 13.02 -2.24 33.63
C ASN A 715 12.34 -2.69 32.33
N MET A 716 11.54 -1.85 31.66
CA MET A 716 11.04 -2.12 30.31
C MET A 716 11.63 -1.17 29.26
N TYR A 717 12.80 -1.54 28.75
CA TYR A 717 13.40 -0.94 27.54
C TYR A 717 12.54 -1.33 26.32
N TYR A 718 12.30 -0.39 25.40
CA TYR A 718 11.51 -0.64 24.19
C TYR A 718 12.41 -0.72 22.95
N GLN A 719 13.15 0.36 22.70
CA GLN A 719 14.05 0.55 21.56
C GLN A 719 15.31 1.30 22.00
N VAL A 720 16.37 1.24 21.19
CA VAL A 720 17.54 2.14 21.33
C VAL A 720 17.68 2.99 20.08
N ASN A 721 17.63 4.31 20.24
CA ASN A 721 17.80 5.27 19.15
C ASN A 721 19.28 5.41 18.80
N ALA A 722 19.66 4.92 17.61
CA ALA A 722 20.97 5.07 16.99
C ALA A 722 20.83 4.82 15.48
N THR A 723 21.77 5.31 14.67
CA THR A 723 21.91 4.79 13.30
C THR A 723 22.43 3.37 13.33
N TYR A 724 22.06 2.54 12.36
CA TYR A 724 22.50 1.15 12.35
C TYR A 724 24.02 1.04 12.13
N TYR A 725 24.61 1.94 11.34
CA TYR A 725 26.05 2.00 11.14
C TYR A 725 26.81 2.33 12.43
N SER A 726 26.38 3.33 13.20
CA SER A 726 26.98 3.63 14.52
C SER A 726 26.72 2.49 15.51
N ALA A 727 25.55 1.83 15.48
CA ALA A 727 25.27 0.66 16.29
C ALA A 727 26.19 -0.54 15.99
N LEU A 728 26.77 -0.63 14.78
CA LEU A 728 27.80 -1.62 14.41
C LEU A 728 29.23 -1.19 14.75
N GLY A 729 29.41 -0.02 15.37
CA GLY A 729 30.71 0.57 15.69
C GLY A 729 31.37 1.26 14.49
N GLU A 730 30.58 1.74 13.53
CA GLU A 730 31.04 2.45 12.33
C GLU A 730 32.05 1.64 11.49
N SER A 731 31.79 0.33 11.38
CA SER A 731 32.60 -0.61 10.60
C SER A 731 31.95 -0.92 9.25
N ASP A 732 32.62 -0.55 8.16
CA ASP A 732 32.18 -0.85 6.79
C ASP A 732 32.04 -2.36 6.57
N ALA A 733 32.98 -3.16 7.08
CA ALA A 733 32.94 -4.62 6.95
C ALA A 733 31.69 -5.20 7.62
N ARG A 734 31.36 -4.73 8.83
CA ARG A 734 30.15 -5.15 9.55
C ARG A 734 28.87 -4.71 8.85
N LEU A 735 28.82 -3.47 8.33
CA LEU A 735 27.66 -2.98 7.58
C LEU A 735 27.42 -3.82 6.31
N LEU A 736 28.48 -4.12 5.55
CA LEU A 736 28.38 -4.94 4.34
C LEU A 736 27.99 -6.38 4.66
N LEU A 737 28.58 -6.97 5.70
CA LEU A 737 28.19 -8.32 6.15
C LEU A 737 26.73 -8.33 6.62
N ALA A 738 26.32 -7.34 7.42
CA ALA A 738 24.94 -7.22 7.87
C ALA A 738 23.96 -7.08 6.69
N ARG A 739 24.30 -6.24 5.69
CA ARG A 739 23.51 -6.10 4.47
C ARG A 739 23.45 -7.40 3.68
N ALA A 740 24.57 -8.09 3.50
CA ALA A 740 24.60 -9.37 2.79
C ALA A 740 23.70 -10.41 3.46
N VAL A 741 23.76 -10.54 4.79
CA VAL A 741 22.88 -11.43 5.56
C VAL A 741 21.42 -11.01 5.40
N GLN A 742 21.10 -9.73 5.56
CA GLN A 742 19.74 -9.21 5.40
C GLN A 742 19.14 -9.58 4.04
N LEU A 743 19.88 -9.41 2.95
CA LEU A 743 19.40 -9.69 1.59
C LEU A 743 19.14 -11.18 1.34
N PHE A 744 19.79 -12.07 2.11
CA PHE A 744 19.61 -13.51 2.03
C PHE A 744 18.59 -14.06 3.04
N MET A 745 18.12 -13.26 4.00
CA MET A 745 17.01 -13.64 4.86
C MET A 745 15.72 -13.82 4.03
N PRO A 746 14.87 -14.82 4.34
CA PRO A 746 13.51 -14.89 3.81
C PRO A 746 12.75 -13.59 4.07
N GLY A 747 12.18 -13.00 3.01
CA GLY A 747 11.43 -11.75 3.08
C GLY A 747 11.85 -10.68 2.07
N LYS A 748 11.10 -9.58 2.09
CA LYS A 748 11.35 -8.37 1.31
C LYS A 748 12.31 -7.45 2.08
N PRO A 749 13.51 -7.15 1.57
CA PRO A 749 14.48 -6.34 2.30
C PRO A 749 14.19 -4.84 2.18
N GLN A 750 13.94 -4.19 3.32
CA GLN A 750 13.81 -2.75 3.45
C GLN A 750 15.17 -2.11 3.80
N VAL A 751 15.52 -1.04 3.09
CA VAL A 751 16.77 -0.30 3.25
C VAL A 751 16.45 1.11 3.70
N TRP A 752 16.85 1.44 4.93
CA TRP A 752 16.79 2.82 5.41
C TRP A 752 17.76 3.70 4.64
N TYR A 753 17.29 4.86 4.16
CA TYR A 753 18.11 5.74 3.33
C TYR A 753 19.43 6.12 4.02
N LEU A 754 19.43 6.31 5.34
CA LEU A 754 20.63 6.71 6.07
C LEU A 754 21.64 5.56 6.17
N ASP A 755 21.17 4.32 6.30
CA ASP A 755 22.04 3.13 6.30
C ASP A 755 22.70 2.90 4.94
N LEU A 756 21.98 3.21 3.85
CA LEU A 756 22.55 3.15 2.49
C LEU A 756 23.81 4.01 2.37
N PHE A 757 23.82 5.17 3.03
CA PHE A 757 24.93 6.13 3.03
C PHE A 757 25.90 5.97 4.21
N ALA A 758 25.80 4.87 4.97
CA ALA A 758 26.60 4.65 6.18
C ALA A 758 26.54 5.85 7.16
N GLY A 759 25.35 6.44 7.32
CA GLY A 759 25.14 7.63 8.13
C GLY A 759 25.38 7.36 9.62
N LYS A 760 25.94 8.36 10.31
CA LYS A 760 26.32 8.30 11.72
C LYS A 760 25.28 8.99 12.59
N ASN A 761 25.33 8.71 13.90
CA ASN A 761 24.51 9.38 14.90
C ASN A 761 24.59 10.92 14.80
N ASP A 762 23.44 11.57 14.63
CA ASP A 762 23.32 13.03 14.60
C ASP A 762 22.91 13.59 15.97
N HIS A 763 23.88 13.68 16.87
CA HIS A 763 23.67 14.23 18.20
C HIS A 763 23.24 15.71 18.16
N ALA A 764 23.68 16.46 17.14
CA ALA A 764 23.27 17.85 16.99
C ALA A 764 21.78 17.97 16.65
N ALA A 765 21.22 17.04 15.87
CA ALA A 765 19.78 16.98 15.63
C ALA A 765 18.99 16.66 16.91
N VAL A 766 19.48 15.73 17.74
CA VAL A 766 18.88 15.44 19.04
C VAL A 766 18.86 16.67 19.95
N GLU A 767 19.99 17.39 20.04
CA GLU A 767 20.08 18.62 20.84
C GLU A 767 19.10 19.70 20.36
N ARG A 768 18.95 19.88 19.03
CA ARG A 768 17.99 20.82 18.45
C ARG A 768 16.53 20.42 18.72
N ALA A 769 16.22 19.13 18.70
CA ALA A 769 14.87 18.61 18.88
C ALA A 769 14.43 18.55 20.36
N GLY A 770 15.37 18.65 21.31
CA GLY A 770 15.07 18.72 22.74
C GLY A 770 14.70 17.36 23.37
N SER A 771 14.06 17.41 24.54
CA SER A 771 13.86 16.24 25.43
C SER A 771 13.01 15.10 24.86
N GLY A 772 12.23 15.36 23.80
CA GLY A 772 11.45 14.34 23.09
C GLY A 772 12.05 13.86 21.76
N GLY A 773 13.21 14.41 21.37
CA GLY A 773 13.75 14.35 20.01
C GLY A 773 14.76 13.24 19.73
N HIS A 774 14.93 12.25 20.60
CA HIS A 774 15.99 11.23 20.45
C HIS A 774 15.93 10.47 19.12
N LYS A 775 14.76 10.34 18.49
CA LYS A 775 14.62 9.70 17.17
C LYS A 775 15.37 10.44 16.05
N GLU A 776 15.58 11.75 16.19
CA GLU A 776 16.26 12.57 15.17
C GLU A 776 17.73 12.18 14.98
N ILE A 777 18.34 11.43 15.92
CA ILE A 777 19.69 10.87 15.80
C ILE A 777 19.88 10.03 14.52
N ASN A 778 18.78 9.45 14.00
CA ASN A 778 18.76 8.54 12.86
C ASN A 778 17.91 9.07 11.69
N ARG A 779 17.69 10.40 11.61
CA ARG A 779 16.80 11.00 10.61
C ARG A 779 17.38 12.25 9.93
N SER A 780 18.71 12.31 9.81
CA SER A 780 19.44 13.40 9.14
C SER A 780 19.07 13.51 7.67
N ASN A 781 18.60 14.67 7.23
CA ASN A 781 18.35 14.92 5.80
C ASN A 781 19.68 15.10 5.06
N LEU A 782 19.78 14.53 3.85
CA LEU A 782 20.98 14.55 3.02
C LEU A 782 20.80 15.54 1.87
N GLY A 783 21.68 16.53 1.78
CA GLY A 783 21.73 17.45 0.66
C GLY A 783 22.30 16.80 -0.61
N ALA A 784 22.22 17.50 -1.73
CA ALA A 784 22.75 17.01 -3.01
C ALA A 784 24.27 16.69 -2.94
N ASP A 785 25.03 17.49 -2.19
CA ASP A 785 26.46 17.29 -2.00
C ASP A 785 26.76 16.05 -1.13
N ASP A 786 25.97 15.82 -0.08
CA ASP A 786 26.09 14.63 0.78
C ASP A 786 25.82 13.37 -0.03
N VAL A 787 24.76 13.37 -0.85
CA VAL A 787 24.42 12.26 -1.75
C VAL A 787 25.54 12.02 -2.75
N ALA A 788 26.04 13.07 -3.41
CA ALA A 788 27.11 12.94 -4.39
C ALA A 788 28.42 12.41 -3.75
N ALA A 789 28.75 12.85 -2.54
CA ALA A 789 29.89 12.36 -1.78
C ALA A 789 29.70 10.92 -1.32
N GLY A 790 28.52 10.59 -0.80
CA GLY A 790 28.15 9.27 -0.33
C GLY A 790 28.23 8.20 -1.43
N LEU A 791 27.72 8.49 -2.63
CA LEU A 791 27.79 7.57 -3.78
C LEU A 791 29.22 7.24 -4.24
N ARG A 792 30.21 8.03 -3.83
CA ARG A 792 31.64 7.75 -4.10
C ARG A 792 32.30 6.87 -3.04
N GLN A 793 31.64 6.65 -1.91
CA GLN A 793 32.22 5.84 -0.83
C GLN A 793 32.21 4.35 -1.22
N PRO A 794 33.31 3.60 -1.02
CA PRO A 794 33.38 2.18 -1.37
C PRO A 794 32.30 1.33 -0.71
N VAL A 795 31.98 1.60 0.56
CA VAL A 795 30.92 0.89 1.31
C VAL A 795 29.54 1.10 0.66
N VAL A 796 29.22 2.31 0.21
CA VAL A 796 27.95 2.63 -0.46
C VAL A 796 27.88 1.94 -1.83
N GLN A 797 28.95 2.01 -2.63
CA GLN A 797 29.01 1.35 -3.93
C GLN A 797 28.83 -0.16 -3.81
N ARG A 798 29.48 -0.78 -2.81
CA ARG A 798 29.33 -2.22 -2.56
C ARG A 798 27.94 -2.57 -2.04
N GLN A 799 27.31 -1.73 -1.21
CA GLN A 799 25.89 -1.92 -0.86
C GLN A 799 25.01 -1.89 -2.12
N LEU A 800 25.16 -0.89 -2.99
CA LEU A 800 24.37 -0.76 -4.22
C LEU A 800 24.50 -1.98 -5.15
N GLU A 801 25.70 -2.55 -5.25
CA GLU A 801 25.93 -3.79 -6.00
C GLU A 801 25.16 -4.99 -5.41
N LEU A 802 25.22 -5.18 -4.09
CA LEU A 802 24.49 -6.24 -3.40
C LEU A 802 22.97 -6.06 -3.54
N LEU A 803 22.48 -4.82 -3.40
CA LEU A 803 21.07 -4.49 -3.54
C LEU A 803 20.57 -4.75 -4.97
N ARG A 804 21.33 -4.29 -5.99
CA ARG A 804 21.01 -4.57 -7.39
C ARG A 804 20.99 -6.08 -7.66
N PHE A 805 21.96 -6.83 -7.15
CA PHE A 805 21.98 -8.28 -7.28
C PHE A 805 20.72 -8.92 -6.68
N ARG A 806 20.34 -8.54 -5.45
CA ARG A 806 19.14 -9.06 -4.79
C ARG A 806 17.85 -8.70 -5.53
N ASN A 807 17.81 -7.55 -6.20
CA ASN A 807 16.63 -7.08 -6.92
C ASN A 807 16.51 -7.68 -8.33
N THR A 808 17.62 -7.97 -9.00
CA THR A 808 17.64 -8.38 -10.42
C THR A 808 17.88 -9.87 -10.64
N PHE A 809 18.48 -10.58 -9.70
CA PHE A 809 18.77 -12.00 -9.87
C PHE A 809 17.55 -12.86 -9.53
N GLY A 810 17.03 -13.59 -10.51
CA GLY A 810 15.76 -14.31 -10.43
C GLY A 810 15.71 -15.52 -9.48
N ALA A 811 16.76 -15.79 -8.67
CA ALA A 811 16.72 -16.87 -7.68
C ALA A 811 15.92 -16.51 -6.41
N PHE A 812 15.65 -15.23 -6.18
CA PHE A 812 14.99 -14.75 -4.95
C PHE A 812 13.50 -14.51 -5.15
N GLY A 813 12.71 -14.79 -4.11
CA GLY A 813 11.33 -14.35 -3.96
C GLY A 813 10.52 -15.23 -3.01
N PHE A 814 9.30 -14.85 -2.68
CA PHE A 814 8.49 -15.55 -1.67
C PHE A 814 8.18 -17.00 -2.05
N ASP A 815 8.08 -17.29 -3.34
CA ASP A 815 7.86 -18.60 -3.96
C ASP A 815 9.16 -19.39 -4.26
N ALA A 816 10.34 -18.87 -3.89
CA ALA A 816 11.61 -19.58 -4.13
C ALA A 816 12.01 -20.47 -2.95
N ASP A 817 12.71 -21.57 -3.27
CA ASP A 817 13.29 -22.45 -2.27
C ASP A 817 14.46 -21.76 -1.57
N CYS A 818 14.38 -21.65 -0.24
CA CYS A 818 15.46 -21.13 0.59
C CYS A 818 15.91 -22.20 1.60
N GLU A 819 17.22 -22.33 1.76
CA GLU A 819 17.84 -23.31 2.65
C GLU A 819 18.95 -22.67 3.46
N VAL A 820 18.94 -22.90 4.78
CA VAL A 820 20.06 -22.57 5.67
C VAL A 820 20.84 -23.82 6.00
N ALA A 821 22.15 -23.81 5.78
CA ALA A 821 22.99 -24.99 6.01
C ALA A 821 23.37 -25.14 7.49
N ASP A 822 23.46 -26.40 7.93
CA ASP A 822 23.99 -26.75 9.26
C ASP A 822 25.53 -26.63 9.27
N THR A 823 26.01 -25.47 9.72
CA THR A 823 27.44 -25.14 9.87
C THR A 823 27.75 -24.77 11.32
N GLY A 824 29.04 -24.67 11.68
CA GLY A 824 29.45 -24.19 13.01
C GLY A 824 28.94 -22.77 13.35
N PRO A 825 28.95 -22.37 14.63
CA PRO A 825 28.32 -21.11 15.09
C PRO A 825 28.91 -19.86 14.43
N GLY A 826 30.22 -19.82 14.15
CA GLY A 826 30.86 -18.66 13.51
C GLY A 826 30.57 -18.47 12.02
N ARG A 827 29.79 -19.35 11.38
CA ARG A 827 29.54 -19.32 9.93
C ARG A 827 28.04 -19.38 9.64
N LEU A 828 27.58 -18.59 8.68
CA LEU A 828 26.20 -18.63 8.17
C LEU A 828 26.23 -18.89 6.67
N VAL A 829 25.48 -19.90 6.22
CA VAL A 829 25.38 -20.24 4.79
C VAL A 829 23.92 -20.36 4.42
N VAL A 830 23.48 -19.56 3.45
CA VAL A 830 22.09 -19.52 2.98
C VAL A 830 22.07 -19.66 1.47
N THR A 831 21.22 -20.53 0.94
CA THR A 831 21.09 -20.80 -0.50
C THR A 831 19.65 -20.61 -0.95
N TRP A 832 19.46 -19.81 -1.99
CA TRP A 832 18.20 -19.59 -2.69
C TRP A 832 18.21 -20.28 -4.04
N ARG A 833 17.09 -20.91 -4.43
CA ARG A 833 16.92 -21.60 -5.70
C ARG A 833 15.56 -21.30 -6.33
N ARG A 834 15.57 -21.06 -7.64
CA ARG A 834 14.35 -20.96 -8.46
C ARG A 834 14.62 -21.56 -9.83
N GLY A 835 14.06 -22.73 -10.10
CA GLY A 835 14.42 -23.53 -11.28
C GLY A 835 15.93 -23.80 -11.28
N ASP A 836 16.60 -23.44 -12.37
CA ASP A 836 18.05 -23.62 -12.54
C ASP A 836 18.90 -22.48 -11.93
N LEU A 837 18.26 -21.42 -11.42
CA LEU A 837 18.97 -20.28 -10.83
C LEU A 837 19.31 -20.57 -9.36
N VAL A 838 20.56 -20.32 -8.97
CA VAL A 838 21.03 -20.50 -7.59
C VAL A 838 21.79 -19.27 -7.10
N ALA A 839 21.44 -18.75 -5.93
CA ALA A 839 22.22 -17.73 -5.22
C ALA A 839 22.65 -18.27 -3.86
N ARG A 840 23.92 -18.14 -3.50
CA ARG A 840 24.47 -18.67 -2.25
C ARG A 840 25.30 -17.63 -1.53
N LEU A 841 24.98 -17.38 -0.26
CA LEU A 841 25.78 -16.61 0.69
C LEU A 841 26.59 -17.56 1.56
N ASP A 842 27.88 -17.25 1.74
CA ASP A 842 28.77 -17.87 2.71
C ASP A 842 29.42 -16.77 3.55
N ALA A 843 28.94 -16.60 4.78
CA ALA A 843 29.34 -15.56 5.71
C ALA A 843 30.14 -16.13 6.88
N ASP A 844 31.29 -15.52 7.17
CA ASP A 844 32.16 -15.80 8.32
C ASP A 844 32.11 -14.61 9.29
N LEU A 845 31.48 -14.83 10.45
CA LEU A 845 31.30 -13.82 11.48
C LEU A 845 32.57 -13.57 12.29
N ALA A 846 33.54 -14.49 12.26
CA ALA A 846 34.79 -14.32 12.99
C ALA A 846 35.78 -13.41 12.24
N SER A 847 35.84 -13.53 10.92
CA SER A 847 36.61 -12.63 10.05
C SER A 847 35.81 -11.44 9.52
N GLU A 848 34.52 -11.34 9.82
CA GLU A 848 33.60 -10.30 9.35
C GLU A 848 33.59 -10.19 7.81
N SER A 849 33.66 -11.35 7.13
CA SER A 849 33.76 -11.44 5.67
C SER A 849 32.68 -12.35 5.08
N PHE A 850 32.37 -12.19 3.80
CA PHE A 850 31.44 -13.07 3.11
C PHE A 850 31.80 -13.27 1.65
N THR A 851 31.27 -14.33 1.04
CA THR A 851 31.29 -14.58 -0.41
C THR A 851 29.86 -14.84 -0.87
N ILE A 852 29.48 -14.26 -2.00
CA ILE A 852 28.22 -14.57 -2.67
C ILE A 852 28.53 -15.19 -4.03
N THR A 853 27.93 -16.34 -4.33
CA THR A 853 28.01 -16.95 -5.67
C THR A 853 26.62 -17.03 -6.29
N ALA A 854 26.56 -16.79 -7.60
CA ALA A 854 25.35 -16.84 -8.39
C ALA A 854 25.55 -17.76 -9.61
N THR A 855 24.67 -18.74 -9.78
CA THR A 855 24.67 -19.69 -10.89
C THR A 855 23.46 -19.41 -11.78
N ASP A 856 23.69 -19.13 -13.06
CA ASP A 856 22.64 -18.90 -14.05
C ASP A 856 22.05 -20.21 -14.61
N ALA A 857 21.01 -20.09 -15.45
CA ALA A 857 20.36 -21.24 -16.07
C ALA A 857 21.26 -22.03 -17.03
N GLY A 858 22.38 -21.45 -17.47
CA GLY A 858 23.41 -22.12 -18.26
C GLY A 858 24.42 -22.90 -17.40
N GLY A 859 24.30 -22.85 -16.07
CA GLY A 859 25.22 -23.45 -15.12
C GLY A 859 26.49 -22.64 -14.87
N THR A 860 26.60 -21.42 -15.41
CA THR A 860 27.79 -20.57 -15.19
C THR A 860 27.69 -19.93 -13.81
N THR A 861 28.72 -20.13 -12.99
CA THR A 861 28.79 -19.56 -11.63
C THR A 861 29.76 -18.38 -11.59
N ARG A 862 29.29 -17.26 -11.04
CA ARG A 862 30.10 -16.06 -10.79
C ARG A 862 30.08 -15.68 -9.31
N THR A 863 31.16 -15.08 -8.84
CA THR A 863 31.20 -14.40 -7.54
C THR A 863 30.67 -12.98 -7.72
N ILE A 864 29.78 -12.57 -6.81
CA ILE A 864 29.22 -11.21 -6.76
C ILE A 864 30.06 -10.35 -5.86
#